data_AF-A0A8J2JFU3-F1
#
_entry.id   AF-A0A8J2JFU3-F1
#
_cell.length_a   1.000
_cell.length_b   1.000
_cell.length_c   1.000
_cell.angle_alpha   90.00
_cell.angle_beta   90.00
_cell.angle_gamma   90.00
#
_symmetry.space_group_name_H-M   'P 1'
#
loop_
_entity.id
_entity.type
_entity.pdbx_description
1 polymer ?
#
loop_
_entity_poly.entity_id
_entity_poly.type
_entity_poly.pdbx_seq_one_letter_code
_entity_poly.pdbx_strand_id
1 'polypeptide(L)'
;MGVVVWYQYLPEQIEQDVESLFTEVHEPLVKLLQQSLDVHNSIVVRFRVPMVLENDEYQKVYVSYMMSQFMDLFNRGGIEDLIYRGASQVINRLNVFNEHGSKWRLREIESLEVQIASLKLFTEVKVKGYLPLPFASKKGYLNIRNKNNKCFQYCIIANKYWKAVKKTHRSHSALTNPKYYERHMNDFNFDCIGENGLNIYQDLPKFEQLNNIGVTVFSHRSNEIVMVRKSDLVADTRVNLFLIHRQNGDIESDDECHFVLITNLNKFLCLGRSHRSFFCAKCYRRFPSIARLEKHTASQHPTVINEDVEFPNPAYSLKFSNYSSTLPMPYIIFWDFETYTNEVTLPNSGQNKKSRTQILNEFSPASFSIVVVHNFENESRIVDIIYYDGPDVVRTFFEKIFNVAYMLLSQIRRTNNFIQPTPDELQHHVNATSCFLCGREFSSDTKCSAKCLHHDHNTGKYIDAACSACNLNIKYKFEVPAICHNSSRFDIHILMEAISTKGVPTTNVSILARSSEEFISLKVTTNKYKLPPLLTTYDSNYRERTAFHTAHSSLYPPSWKPTNVTIQFLDSYKFLNSSLSELFSVLKKDNSYKFSLIKLSFPYLFKYKTFSPTVENVDMLLQKISFPYQALKGSYVLQPGYPIPNRESFANDLDGTQVSDEQYQRVQEVINHF
;
A
#
# COMPACT_ATOMS: atom_id res chain seq x y z
N MET A 1 8.41 18.52 -4.81
CA MET A 1 8.82 18.02 -3.50
C MET A 1 10.13 17.30 -3.74
N GLY A 2 11.21 17.82 -3.16
CA GLY A 2 12.48 17.10 -3.13
C GLY A 2 12.43 15.91 -2.17
N VAL A 3 13.58 15.30 -1.93
CA VAL A 3 13.77 14.22 -0.95
C VAL A 3 13.12 14.62 0.39
N VAL A 4 12.31 13.71 0.95
CA VAL A 4 11.76 13.85 2.31
C VAL A 4 12.81 13.28 3.26
N VAL A 5 13.33 14.12 4.15
CA VAL A 5 14.25 13.71 5.21
C VAL A 5 13.44 13.47 6.47
N TRP A 6 13.77 12.38 7.16
CA TRP A 6 13.11 11.96 8.39
C TRP A 6 14.07 12.17 9.56
N TYR A 7 13.57 12.85 10.58
CA TYR A 7 14.24 12.96 11.86
C TYR A 7 13.36 12.27 12.90
N GLN A 8 13.97 11.54 13.81
CA GLN A 8 13.27 10.84 14.88
C GLN A 8 13.83 11.28 16.22
N TYR A 9 12.95 11.70 17.10
CA TYR A 9 13.24 12.00 18.50
C TYR A 9 12.61 10.91 19.35
N LEU A 10 13.42 10.32 20.23
CA LEU A 10 12.94 9.37 21.24
C LEU A 10 12.65 10.16 22.51
N PRO A 11 11.47 10.00 23.12
CA PRO A 11 11.13 10.68 24.37
C PRO A 11 12.04 10.22 25.51
N GLU A 12 12.37 11.13 26.43
CA GLU A 12 13.05 10.80 27.69
C GLU A 12 12.16 9.95 28.61
N GLN A 13 10.83 10.17 28.55
CA GLN A 13 9.82 9.38 29.26
C GLN A 13 8.81 8.78 28.28
N ILE A 14 8.65 7.46 28.30
CA ILE A 14 7.78 6.73 27.37
C ILE A 14 6.29 6.93 27.72
N GLU A 15 5.97 7.04 29.02
CA GLU A 15 4.64 7.36 29.55
C GLU A 15 4.51 8.87 29.73
N GLN A 16 4.26 9.59 28.63
CA GLN A 16 3.95 11.02 28.67
C GLN A 16 2.87 11.39 27.66
N ASP A 17 2.23 12.54 27.85
CA ASP A 17 1.29 13.08 26.89
C ASP A 17 1.99 13.82 25.73
N VAL A 18 1.22 14.14 24.70
CA VAL A 18 1.74 14.80 23.49
C VAL A 18 2.23 16.22 23.80
N GLU A 19 1.64 16.93 24.76
CA GLU A 19 2.04 18.30 25.11
C GLU A 19 3.41 18.33 25.78
N SER A 20 3.64 17.38 26.69
CA SER A 20 4.91 17.14 27.36
C SER A 20 6.00 16.78 26.37
N LEU A 21 5.71 15.89 25.40
CA LEU A 21 6.66 15.52 24.34
C LEU A 21 7.09 16.74 23.53
N PHE A 22 6.14 17.57 23.08
CA PHE A 22 6.46 18.75 22.28
C PHE A 22 7.20 19.83 23.08
N THR A 23 7.00 19.89 24.40
CA THR A 23 7.76 20.75 25.31
C THR A 23 9.19 20.25 25.47
N GLU A 24 9.38 18.94 25.67
CA GLU A 24 10.67 18.27 25.80
C GLU A 24 11.55 18.51 24.56
N VAL A 25 11.00 18.26 23.37
CA VAL A 25 11.74 18.33 22.11
C VAL A 25 11.73 19.72 21.46
N HIS A 26 11.20 20.74 22.14
CA HIS A 26 11.01 22.08 21.57
C HIS A 26 12.30 22.70 21.05
N GLU A 27 13.33 22.81 21.89
CA GLU A 27 14.63 23.41 21.52
C GLU A 27 15.32 22.64 20.37
N PRO A 28 15.40 21.30 20.42
CA PRO A 28 15.86 20.50 19.29
C PRO A 28 15.09 20.74 17.98
N LEU A 29 13.76 20.87 18.05
CA LEU A 29 12.92 21.15 16.88
C LEU A 29 13.22 22.53 16.29
N VAL A 30 13.33 23.57 17.12
CA VAL A 30 13.67 24.93 16.68
C VAL A 30 14.99 24.92 15.92
N LYS A 31 16.02 24.29 16.50
CA LYS A 31 17.34 24.18 15.87
C LYS A 31 17.29 23.40 14.55
N LEU A 32 16.58 22.28 14.50
CA LEU A 32 16.40 21.46 13.30
C LEU A 32 15.73 22.25 12.17
N LEU A 33 14.66 22.98 12.48
CA LEU A 33 13.91 23.77 11.51
C LEU A 33 14.70 24.98 11.02
N GLN A 34 15.47 25.64 11.89
CA GLN A 34 16.41 26.71 11.51
C GLN A 34 17.47 26.20 10.52
N GLN A 35 18.15 25.09 10.86
CA GLN A 35 19.16 24.48 9.99
C GLN A 35 18.56 24.05 8.64
N SER A 36 17.35 23.50 8.65
CA SER A 36 16.65 23.08 7.44
C SER A 36 16.28 24.27 6.54
N LEU A 37 15.89 25.41 7.13
CA LEU A 37 15.65 26.65 6.39
C LEU A 37 16.94 27.24 5.81
N ASP A 38 18.06 27.16 6.53
CA ASP A 38 19.36 27.64 6.06
C ASP A 38 19.83 26.87 4.81
N VAL A 39 19.49 25.59 4.71
CA VAL A 39 19.83 24.75 3.55
C VAL A 39 18.83 24.89 2.39
N HIS A 40 17.52 25.01 2.67
CA HIS A 40 16.48 24.85 1.66
C HIS A 40 15.65 26.11 1.35
N ASN A 41 15.91 27.23 2.02
CA ASN A 41 15.19 28.52 1.95
C ASN A 41 13.70 28.47 2.36
N SER A 42 12.99 27.40 2.03
CA SER A 42 11.59 27.14 2.39
C SER A 42 11.36 25.63 2.47
N ILE A 43 10.65 25.19 3.50
CA ILE A 43 10.43 23.78 3.80
C ILE A 43 8.96 23.50 4.07
N VAL A 44 8.57 22.25 3.91
CA VAL A 44 7.28 21.73 4.35
C VAL A 44 7.56 20.71 5.44
N VAL A 45 6.86 20.85 6.57
CA VAL A 45 7.07 20.06 7.79
C VAL A 45 5.80 19.28 8.11
N ARG A 46 5.95 18.03 8.56
CA ARG A 46 4.88 17.26 9.20
C ARG A 46 5.43 16.57 10.42
N PHE A 47 4.66 16.59 11.51
CA PHE A 47 4.92 15.81 12.70
C PHE A 47 4.11 14.52 12.66
N ARG A 48 4.74 13.40 12.99
CA ARG A 48 4.12 12.09 13.15
C ARG A 48 4.55 11.54 14.50
N VAL A 49 3.59 11.10 15.30
CA VAL A 49 3.81 10.58 16.65
C VAL A 49 3.30 9.15 16.68
N PRO A 50 4.17 8.15 16.45
CA PRO A 50 3.85 6.76 16.72
C PRO A 50 3.60 6.55 18.22
N MET A 51 2.53 5.82 18.54
CA MET A 51 2.04 5.66 19.90
C MET A 51 1.34 4.33 20.09
N VAL A 52 1.38 3.84 21.32
CA VAL A 52 0.69 2.66 21.79
C VAL A 52 -0.59 3.10 22.48
N LEU A 53 -1.73 2.58 22.00
CA LEU A 53 -3.04 2.80 22.59
C LEU A 53 -3.47 1.52 23.28
N GLU A 54 -4.14 1.64 24.42
CA GLU A 54 -4.70 0.51 25.14
C GLU A 54 -6.20 0.66 25.34
N ASN A 55 -6.88 -0.47 25.43
CA ASN A 55 -8.30 -0.54 25.71
C ASN A 55 -8.53 -1.51 26.85
N ASP A 56 -8.90 -0.95 28.01
CA ASP A 56 -9.09 -1.71 29.24
C ASP A 56 -10.29 -2.66 29.16
N GLU A 57 -11.31 -2.31 28.36
CA GLU A 57 -12.51 -3.13 28.20
C GLU A 57 -12.24 -4.42 27.42
N TYR A 58 -11.36 -4.34 26.41
CA TYR A 58 -11.01 -5.50 25.59
C TYR A 58 -9.66 -6.14 25.93
N GLN A 59 -8.92 -5.59 26.90
CA GLN A 59 -7.53 -5.95 27.20
C GLN A 59 -6.65 -6.03 25.95
N LYS A 60 -6.81 -5.04 25.05
CA LYS A 60 -6.08 -4.98 23.78
C LYS A 60 -5.15 -3.78 23.74
N VAL A 61 -4.00 -4.00 23.11
CA VAL A 61 -3.02 -2.98 22.78
C VAL A 61 -3.01 -2.80 21.26
N TYR A 62 -3.01 -1.56 20.80
CA TYR A 62 -3.05 -1.18 19.40
C TYR A 62 -1.99 -0.12 19.12
N VAL A 63 -1.07 -0.43 18.23
CA VAL A 63 -0.05 0.53 17.78
C VAL A 63 -0.65 1.39 16.66
N SER A 64 -0.61 2.70 16.86
CA SER A 64 -1.13 3.69 15.91
C SER A 64 -0.15 4.85 15.76
N TYR A 65 -0.54 5.85 14.98
CA TYR A 65 0.20 7.10 14.89
C TYR A 65 -0.74 8.27 14.67
N MET A 66 -0.47 9.37 15.35
CA MET A 66 -1.14 10.65 15.11
C MET A 66 -0.23 11.53 14.27
N MET A 67 -0.81 12.36 13.38
CA MET A 67 -0.01 13.20 12.49
C MET A 67 -0.63 14.58 12.32
N SER A 68 0.22 15.59 12.24
CA SER A 68 -0.17 16.90 11.74
C SER A 68 -0.41 16.86 10.22
N GLN A 69 -1.06 17.89 9.71
CA GLN A 69 -1.00 18.16 8.28
C GLN A 69 0.42 18.58 7.86
N PHE A 70 0.68 18.57 6.55
CA PHE A 70 1.88 19.22 6.04
C PHE A 70 1.70 20.73 6.18
N MET A 71 2.64 21.38 6.86
CA MET A 71 2.64 22.81 7.13
C MET A 71 3.82 23.47 6.43
N ASP A 72 3.55 24.60 5.78
CA ASP A 72 4.57 25.35 5.04
C ASP A 72 5.35 26.25 6.02
N LEU A 73 6.69 26.26 5.92
CA LEU A 73 7.58 27.13 6.68
C LEU A 73 8.48 27.92 5.73
N PHE A 74 8.39 29.26 5.81
CA PHE A 74 9.05 30.18 4.87
C PHE A 74 10.18 31.01 5.51
N ASN A 75 10.16 31.16 6.83
CA ASN A 75 11.12 31.96 7.57
C ASN A 75 11.21 31.52 9.03
N ARG A 76 12.24 32.00 9.74
CA ARG A 76 12.52 31.64 11.13
C ARG A 76 11.43 32.11 12.12
N GLY A 77 10.77 33.23 11.84
CA GLY A 77 9.70 33.77 12.68
C GLY A 77 8.42 32.92 12.71
N GLY A 78 8.25 32.00 11.75
CA GLY A 78 7.11 31.07 11.72
C GLY A 78 7.37 29.73 12.43
N ILE A 79 8.55 29.52 13.02
CA ILE A 79 8.93 28.24 13.63
C ILE A 79 8.05 27.93 14.84
N GLU A 80 7.93 28.88 15.76
CA GLU A 80 7.15 28.74 16.99
C GLU A 80 5.69 28.37 16.72
N ASP A 81 5.04 29.18 15.88
CA ASP A 81 3.66 28.95 15.46
C ASP A 81 3.47 27.62 14.73
N LEU A 82 4.46 27.18 13.93
CA LEU A 82 4.39 25.88 13.26
C LEU A 82 4.46 24.71 14.25
N ILE A 83 5.34 24.78 15.24
CA ILE A 83 5.47 23.75 16.29
C ILE A 83 4.16 23.67 17.08
N TYR A 84 3.66 24.83 17.53
CA TYR A 84 2.41 24.91 18.29
C TYR A 84 1.21 24.37 17.51
N ARG A 85 1.02 24.79 16.24
CA ARG A 85 -0.04 24.27 15.38
C ARG A 85 0.11 22.77 15.12
N GLY A 86 1.35 22.29 14.98
CA GLY A 86 1.68 20.88 14.83
C GLY A 86 1.22 20.05 16.03
N ALA A 87 1.63 20.46 17.23
CA ALA A 87 1.25 19.83 18.49
C ALA A 87 -0.27 19.81 18.66
N SER A 88 -0.92 20.96 18.49
CA SER A 88 -2.38 21.10 18.62
C SER A 88 -3.14 20.17 17.66
N GLN A 89 -2.67 20.00 16.42
CA GLN A 89 -3.31 19.07 15.48
C GLN A 89 -3.15 17.61 15.87
N VAL A 90 -2.01 17.22 16.40
CA VAL A 90 -1.76 15.85 16.90
C VAL A 90 -2.67 15.58 18.11
N ILE A 91 -2.73 16.52 19.06
CA ILE A 91 -3.59 16.45 20.26
C ILE A 91 -5.06 16.34 19.88
N ASN A 92 -5.55 17.22 18.99
CA ASN A 92 -6.96 17.20 18.58
C ASN A 92 -7.35 15.86 17.92
N ARG A 93 -6.45 15.26 17.13
CA ARG A 93 -6.70 13.95 16.52
C ARG A 93 -6.73 12.83 17.55
N LEU A 94 -5.85 12.89 18.54
CA LEU A 94 -5.86 11.94 19.66
C LEU A 94 -7.17 12.06 20.45
N ASN A 95 -7.63 13.27 20.73
CA ASN A 95 -8.90 13.50 21.44
C ASN A 95 -10.11 12.96 20.67
N VAL A 96 -10.21 13.25 19.36
CA VAL A 96 -11.27 12.68 18.51
C VAL A 96 -11.23 11.14 18.54
N PHE A 97 -10.04 10.55 18.49
CA PHE A 97 -9.89 9.10 18.56
C PHE A 97 -10.34 8.53 19.93
N ASN A 98 -10.00 9.19 21.03
CA ASN A 98 -10.39 8.78 22.38
C ASN A 98 -11.90 8.96 22.64
N GLU A 99 -12.50 10.04 22.14
CA GLU A 99 -13.92 10.37 22.37
C GLU A 99 -14.87 9.56 21.48
N HIS A 100 -14.49 9.25 20.24
CA HIS A 100 -15.38 8.61 19.25
C HIS A 100 -14.99 7.15 18.93
N GLY A 101 -13.82 6.68 19.36
CA GLY A 101 -13.35 5.32 19.15
C GLY A 101 -13.38 4.50 20.44
N SER A 102 -14.35 3.60 20.60
CA SER A 102 -14.43 2.46 21.54
C SER A 102 -13.69 2.52 22.91
N LYS A 103 -13.44 3.69 23.52
CA LYS A 103 -12.65 3.90 24.75
C LYS A 103 -11.16 3.52 24.67
N TRP A 104 -10.48 3.83 23.57
CA TRP A 104 -9.01 3.70 23.52
C TRP A 104 -8.35 4.84 24.31
N ARG A 105 -7.33 4.53 25.11
CA ARG A 105 -6.51 5.51 25.84
C ARG A 105 -5.07 5.45 25.38
N LEU A 106 -4.39 6.61 25.39
CA LEU A 106 -2.95 6.67 25.15
C LEU A 106 -2.23 5.98 26.31
N ARG A 107 -1.39 5.00 25.98
CA ARG A 107 -0.55 4.29 26.94
C ARG A 107 0.87 4.85 26.90
N GLU A 108 1.49 4.82 25.73
CA GLU A 108 2.91 5.14 25.55
C GLU A 108 3.12 5.88 24.22
N ILE A 109 4.06 6.83 24.20
CA ILE A 109 4.55 7.47 22.97
C ILE A 109 5.88 6.83 22.58
N GLU A 110 5.98 6.30 21.37
CA GLU A 110 7.21 5.63 20.91
C GLU A 110 8.25 6.65 20.43
N SER A 111 7.83 7.68 19.68
CA SER A 111 8.73 8.71 19.16
C SER A 111 7.99 9.93 18.60
N LEU A 112 8.73 11.01 18.34
CA LEU A 112 8.33 12.08 17.42
C LEU A 112 9.14 11.98 16.14
N GLU A 113 8.47 11.69 15.03
CA GLU A 113 9.01 11.72 13.68
C GLU A 113 8.71 13.07 13.01
N VAL A 114 9.76 13.77 12.55
CA VAL A 114 9.65 15.02 11.80
C VAL A 114 10.00 14.76 10.34
N GLN A 115 9.00 14.94 9.47
CA GLN A 115 9.16 14.86 8.02
C GLN A 115 9.43 16.25 7.48
N ILE A 116 10.59 16.45 6.85
CA ILE A 116 10.96 17.73 6.22
C ILE A 116 11.17 17.50 4.73
N ALA A 117 10.48 18.31 3.92
CA ALA A 117 10.67 18.33 2.47
C ALA A 117 11.02 19.74 2.01
N SER A 118 11.99 19.86 1.09
CA SER A 118 12.28 21.15 0.45
C SER A 118 11.11 21.59 -0.43
N LEU A 119 10.64 22.83 -0.20
CA LEU A 119 9.59 23.45 -1.01
C LEU A 119 10.21 24.18 -2.20
N LYS A 120 10.79 23.40 -3.13
CA LYS A 120 11.35 23.97 -4.35
C LYS A 120 10.24 24.28 -5.37
N LEU A 121 9.97 25.56 -5.58
CA LEU A 121 9.11 26.02 -6.68
C LEU A 121 9.83 25.90 -8.04
N PHE A 122 11.17 25.97 -8.06
CA PHE A 122 12.05 25.88 -9.23
C PHE A 122 13.19 24.86 -9.08
N THR A 123 13.73 24.42 -10.21
CA THR A 123 15.06 23.77 -10.31
C THR A 123 15.96 24.74 -11.08
N GLU A 124 16.97 25.29 -10.39
CA GLU A 124 18.07 26.12 -10.90
C GLU A 124 17.76 27.01 -12.13
N VAL A 125 17.55 28.31 -11.90
CA VAL A 125 17.67 29.29 -12.97
C VAL A 125 19.15 29.64 -13.10
N LYS A 126 19.80 29.29 -14.23
CA LYS A 126 21.13 29.80 -14.55
C LYS A 126 21.03 31.29 -14.87
N VAL A 127 21.13 32.15 -13.85
CA VAL A 127 21.23 33.59 -14.03
C VAL A 127 22.68 33.93 -14.33
N LYS A 128 22.96 34.44 -15.54
CA LYS A 128 24.23 35.11 -15.85
C LYS A 128 24.03 36.62 -15.71
N GLY A 129 24.74 37.24 -14.76
CA GLY A 129 24.91 38.70 -14.70
C GLY A 129 24.09 39.43 -13.62
N TYR A 130 24.66 40.57 -13.21
CA TYR A 130 24.17 41.61 -12.29
C TYR A 130 22.67 41.90 -12.48
N LEU A 131 21.90 42.16 -11.42
CA LEU A 131 20.45 42.41 -11.45
C LEU A 131 20.06 43.46 -12.51
N PRO A 132 19.40 43.04 -13.60
CA PRO A 132 18.02 43.46 -13.82
C PRO A 132 17.18 42.20 -14.00
N LEU A 133 16.09 42.08 -13.24
CA LEU A 133 14.99 41.12 -13.41
C LEU A 133 15.25 40.04 -14.48
N PRO A 134 15.51 38.76 -14.15
CA PRO A 134 15.85 37.70 -15.12
C PRO A 134 14.72 37.35 -16.12
N PHE A 135 13.74 38.23 -16.29
CA PHE A 135 12.52 38.09 -17.06
C PHE A 135 12.57 38.92 -18.36
N ALA A 136 13.57 38.66 -19.22
CA ALA A 136 13.61 39.24 -20.57
C ALA A 136 12.38 38.84 -21.44
N SER A 137 11.59 37.84 -21.01
CA SER A 137 10.34 37.45 -21.67
C SER A 137 9.12 38.10 -21.00
N LYS A 138 8.48 39.01 -21.75
CA LYS A 138 7.36 39.91 -21.37
C LYS A 138 6.03 39.20 -21.03
N LYS A 139 5.99 38.14 -20.20
CA LYS A 139 4.77 37.35 -20.01
C LYS A 139 4.59 36.87 -18.57
N GLY A 140 3.75 37.56 -17.80
CA GLY A 140 3.19 37.04 -16.53
C GLY A 140 3.28 37.94 -15.31
N TYR A 141 3.84 39.14 -15.43
CA TYR A 141 3.96 40.11 -14.35
C TYR A 141 3.82 41.57 -14.86
N LEU A 142 3.57 42.51 -13.94
CA LEU A 142 3.53 43.95 -14.16
C LEU A 142 4.35 44.67 -13.08
N ASN A 143 5.46 45.29 -13.50
CA ASN A 143 6.27 46.14 -12.64
C ASN A 143 5.82 47.61 -12.82
N ILE A 144 5.01 48.12 -11.90
CA ILE A 144 4.47 49.48 -11.96
C ILE A 144 5.59 50.46 -11.62
N ARG A 145 5.75 51.50 -12.46
CA ARG A 145 6.85 52.47 -12.42
C ARG A 145 6.49 53.65 -11.50
N ASN A 146 6.15 53.37 -10.25
CA ASN A 146 5.93 54.40 -9.24
C ASN A 146 7.27 54.94 -8.70
N LYS A 147 7.24 56.20 -8.22
CA LYS A 147 8.40 56.89 -7.62
C LYS A 147 8.27 57.09 -6.10
N ASN A 148 7.13 56.70 -5.53
CA ASN A 148 6.82 56.80 -4.10
C ASN A 148 6.86 55.40 -3.45
N ASN A 149 6.71 55.33 -2.13
CA ASN A 149 6.71 54.06 -1.38
C ASN A 149 5.37 53.29 -1.46
N LYS A 150 4.60 53.48 -2.53
CA LYS A 150 3.24 52.92 -2.68
C LYS A 150 3.16 51.71 -3.64
N CYS A 151 4.27 51.03 -3.89
CA CYS A 151 4.35 49.93 -4.87
C CYS A 151 3.39 48.78 -4.53
N PHE A 152 3.18 48.48 -3.25
CA PHE A 152 2.18 47.50 -2.80
C PHE A 152 0.77 47.91 -3.22
N GLN A 153 0.34 49.12 -2.86
CA GLN A 153 -1.00 49.62 -3.17
C GLN A 153 -1.26 49.61 -4.68
N TYR A 154 -0.28 50.06 -5.47
CA TYR A 154 -0.39 50.00 -6.93
C TYR A 154 -0.54 48.56 -7.45
N CYS A 155 0.14 47.57 -6.87
CA CYS A 155 -0.02 46.18 -7.27
C CYS A 155 -1.42 45.62 -6.97
N ILE A 156 -2.00 45.94 -5.80
CA ILE A 156 -3.37 45.55 -5.44
C ILE A 156 -4.36 46.16 -6.45
N ILE A 157 -4.25 47.47 -6.70
CA ILE A 157 -5.14 48.18 -7.62
C ILE A 157 -4.98 47.63 -9.04
N ALA A 158 -3.74 47.46 -9.50
CA ALA A 158 -3.46 46.92 -10.81
C ALA A 158 -4.04 45.52 -10.97
N ASN A 159 -4.04 44.65 -9.96
CA ASN A 159 -4.63 43.32 -10.06
C ASN A 159 -6.09 43.35 -10.54
N LYS A 160 -6.87 44.34 -10.09
CA LYS A 160 -8.25 44.56 -10.51
C LYS A 160 -8.37 45.24 -11.88
N TYR A 161 -7.56 46.28 -12.12
CA TYR A 161 -7.79 47.18 -13.27
C TYR A 161 -6.88 46.98 -14.49
N TRP A 162 -5.79 46.21 -14.40
CA TRP A 162 -4.80 46.11 -15.49
C TRP A 162 -5.40 45.57 -16.80
N LYS A 163 -6.42 44.69 -16.72
CA LYS A 163 -7.13 44.17 -17.89
C LYS A 163 -7.95 45.25 -18.60
N ALA A 164 -8.54 46.18 -17.85
CA ALA A 164 -9.28 47.31 -18.41
C ALA A 164 -8.31 48.29 -19.11
N VAL A 165 -7.19 48.62 -18.47
CA VAL A 165 -6.12 49.45 -19.08
C VAL A 165 -5.57 48.79 -20.35
N LYS A 166 -5.45 47.47 -20.38
CA LYS A 166 -5.00 46.72 -21.56
C LYS A 166 -5.97 46.78 -22.74
N LYS A 167 -7.27 46.95 -22.50
CA LYS A 167 -8.25 47.13 -23.58
C LYS A 167 -8.05 48.45 -24.32
N THR A 168 -7.72 49.52 -23.59
CA THR A 168 -7.53 50.86 -24.14
C THR A 168 -6.10 51.14 -24.59
N HIS A 169 -5.10 50.54 -23.94
CA HIS A 169 -3.69 50.75 -24.25
C HIS A 169 -2.94 49.41 -24.41
N ARG A 170 -2.39 49.19 -25.62
CA ARG A 170 -1.71 47.94 -25.97
C ARG A 170 -0.23 47.91 -25.58
N SER A 171 0.38 49.05 -25.26
CA SER A 171 1.82 49.12 -24.93
C SER A 171 2.08 48.71 -23.48
N HIS A 172 3.17 47.96 -23.26
CA HIS A 172 3.56 47.54 -21.90
C HIS A 172 3.90 48.74 -21.00
N SER A 173 4.44 49.82 -21.59
CA SER A 173 4.73 51.08 -20.87
C SER A 173 3.48 51.74 -20.29
N ALA A 174 2.34 51.64 -20.99
CA ALA A 174 1.07 52.14 -20.46
C ALA A 174 0.55 51.29 -19.30
N LEU A 175 0.68 49.96 -19.39
CA LEU A 175 0.25 49.04 -18.32
C LEU A 175 1.05 49.20 -17.03
N THR A 176 2.27 49.72 -17.11
CA THR A 176 3.14 49.94 -15.95
C THR A 176 3.13 51.40 -15.46
N ASN A 177 2.31 52.28 -16.06
CA ASN A 177 2.24 53.67 -15.67
C ASN A 177 1.29 53.85 -14.45
N PRO A 178 1.77 54.38 -13.31
CA PRO A 178 0.97 54.52 -12.09
C PRO A 178 -0.26 55.42 -12.27
N LYS A 179 -0.23 56.41 -13.17
CA LYS A 179 -1.34 57.38 -13.39
C LYS A 179 -2.68 56.70 -13.69
N TYR A 180 -2.68 55.54 -14.34
CA TYR A 180 -3.92 54.83 -14.66
C TYR A 180 -4.57 54.17 -13.45
N TYR A 181 -3.79 53.93 -12.39
CA TYR A 181 -4.20 53.24 -11.17
C TYR A 181 -4.43 54.21 -10.00
N GLU A 182 -3.79 55.39 -9.99
CA GLU A 182 -3.93 56.40 -8.91
C GLU A 182 -5.38 56.79 -8.62
N ARG A 183 -6.22 56.93 -9.65
CA ARG A 183 -7.63 57.28 -9.50
C ARG A 183 -8.47 56.23 -8.75
N HIS A 184 -7.95 55.02 -8.57
CA HIS A 184 -8.61 53.88 -7.94
C HIS A 184 -8.06 53.58 -6.54
N MET A 185 -7.29 54.51 -5.95
CA MET A 185 -6.65 54.30 -4.65
C MET A 185 -7.65 54.06 -3.52
N ASN A 186 -8.82 54.70 -3.60
CA ASN A 186 -9.88 54.62 -2.59
C ASN A 186 -10.76 53.37 -2.73
N ASP A 187 -10.50 52.50 -3.71
CA ASP A 187 -11.28 51.28 -3.92
C ASP A 187 -10.90 50.15 -2.93
N PHE A 188 -9.84 50.36 -2.13
CA PHE A 188 -9.32 49.42 -1.15
C PHE A 188 -8.94 50.18 0.14
N ASN A 189 -9.08 49.51 1.29
CA ASN A 189 -8.66 50.04 2.57
C ASN A 189 -7.17 49.73 2.81
N PHE A 190 -6.36 50.77 3.00
CA PHE A 190 -4.92 50.65 3.29
C PHE A 190 -4.55 51.22 4.67
N ASP A 191 -5.53 51.43 5.56
CA ASP A 191 -5.35 52.13 6.84
C ASP A 191 -4.40 51.39 7.79
N CYS A 192 -4.25 50.08 7.60
CA CYS A 192 -3.32 49.26 8.37
C CYS A 192 -1.85 49.36 7.92
N ILE A 193 -1.54 50.15 6.89
CA ILE A 193 -0.17 50.35 6.38
C ILE A 193 0.35 51.69 6.88
N GLY A 194 1.39 51.65 7.72
CA GLY A 194 2.01 52.84 8.28
C GLY A 194 2.82 53.66 7.26
N GLU A 195 3.14 54.91 7.63
CA GLU A 195 3.95 55.82 6.80
C GLU A 195 5.39 55.31 6.56
N ASN A 196 5.88 54.44 7.45
CA ASN A 196 7.21 53.83 7.41
C ASN A 196 7.32 52.62 6.45
N GLY A 197 6.26 52.30 5.69
CA GLY A 197 6.23 51.18 4.75
C GLY A 197 5.46 49.96 5.26
N LEU A 198 5.41 48.91 4.44
CA LEU A 198 4.62 47.71 4.71
C LEU A 198 5.45 46.64 5.41
N ASN A 199 5.05 46.23 6.61
CA ASN A 199 5.53 45.00 7.23
C ASN A 199 4.73 43.80 6.73
N ILE A 200 5.37 42.93 5.93
CA ILE A 200 4.75 41.75 5.29
C ILE A 200 4.09 40.81 6.32
N TYR A 201 4.62 40.71 7.54
CA TYR A 201 4.12 39.75 8.53
C TYR A 201 3.03 40.35 9.43
N GLN A 202 3.12 41.64 9.76
CA GLN A 202 2.19 42.30 10.69
C GLN A 202 1.03 43.01 9.98
N ASP A 203 1.28 43.66 8.84
CA ASP A 203 0.29 44.53 8.19
C ASP A 203 -0.54 43.79 7.15
N LEU A 204 0.05 42.81 6.44
CA LEU A 204 -0.71 42.02 5.46
C LEU A 204 -1.88 41.25 6.07
N PRO A 205 -1.78 40.54 7.21
CA PRO A 205 -2.95 39.88 7.79
C PRO A 205 -4.13 40.84 8.01
N LYS A 206 -3.84 42.05 8.49
CA LYS A 206 -4.85 43.11 8.72
C LYS A 206 -5.44 43.58 7.39
N PHE A 207 -4.58 43.86 6.41
CA PHE A 207 -5.01 44.27 5.07
C PHE A 207 -5.92 43.21 4.41
N GLU A 208 -5.52 41.95 4.50
CA GLU A 208 -6.23 40.81 3.93
C GLU A 208 -7.65 40.70 4.50
N GLN A 209 -7.79 40.86 5.83
CA GLN A 209 -9.09 40.89 6.50
C GLN A 209 -9.94 42.10 6.12
N LEU A 210 -9.37 43.30 6.14
CA LEU A 210 -10.08 44.55 5.82
C LEU A 210 -10.65 44.56 4.39
N ASN A 211 -9.98 43.91 3.45
CA ASN A 211 -10.34 43.94 2.03
C ASN A 211 -10.93 42.62 1.50
N ASN A 212 -10.91 41.56 2.30
CA ASN A 212 -11.21 40.19 1.87
C ASN A 212 -10.41 39.77 0.62
N ILE A 213 -9.08 39.94 0.67
CA ILE A 213 -8.14 39.62 -0.41
C ILE A 213 -6.99 38.80 0.17
N GLY A 214 -6.71 37.62 -0.39
CA GLY A 214 -5.55 36.82 0.02
C GLY A 214 -4.28 37.23 -0.74
N VAL A 215 -3.21 37.63 -0.04
CA VAL A 215 -1.95 38.09 -0.64
C VAL A 215 -0.83 37.10 -0.38
N THR A 216 -0.24 36.56 -1.46
CA THR A 216 0.96 35.73 -1.41
C THR A 216 2.15 36.49 -1.97
N VAL A 217 3.27 36.44 -1.26
CA VAL A 217 4.52 37.13 -1.63
C VAL A 217 5.60 36.11 -1.96
N PHE A 218 6.20 36.28 -3.14
CA PHE A 218 7.38 35.55 -3.61
C PHE A 218 8.59 36.49 -3.60
N SER A 219 9.79 35.94 -3.50
CA SER A 219 11.06 36.67 -3.69
C SER A 219 12.06 35.76 -4.40
N HIS A 220 13.31 36.23 -4.55
CA HIS A 220 14.41 35.42 -5.05
C HIS A 220 15.51 35.31 -3.99
N ARG A 221 16.11 34.13 -3.88
CA ARG A 221 17.31 33.86 -3.06
C ARG A 221 18.22 32.90 -3.83
N SER A 222 19.51 33.21 -3.94
CA SER A 222 20.52 32.32 -4.55
C SER A 222 20.08 31.71 -5.89
N ASN A 223 19.49 32.53 -6.78
CA ASN A 223 18.93 32.16 -8.10
C ASN A 223 17.68 31.25 -8.10
N GLU A 224 17.02 31.05 -6.96
CA GLU A 224 15.75 30.34 -6.84
C GLU A 224 14.60 31.31 -6.49
N ILE A 225 13.41 31.08 -7.06
CA ILE A 225 12.19 31.76 -6.61
C ILE A 225 11.70 31.06 -5.35
N VAL A 226 11.56 31.83 -4.28
CA VAL A 226 11.11 31.37 -2.96
C VAL A 226 9.79 32.03 -2.60
N MET A 227 8.96 31.32 -1.84
CA MET A 227 7.76 31.91 -1.24
C MET A 227 8.15 32.53 0.10
N VAL A 228 7.85 33.81 0.30
CA VAL A 228 8.14 34.55 1.53
C VAL A 228 6.97 34.47 2.50
N ARG A 229 5.75 34.61 1.96
CA ARG A 229 4.50 34.55 2.72
C ARG A 229 3.41 33.98 1.84
N LYS A 230 2.57 33.13 2.44
CA LYS A 230 1.31 32.65 1.87
C LYS A 230 0.15 33.14 2.71
N SER A 231 -0.93 33.56 2.06
CA SER A 231 -2.16 33.94 2.74
C SER A 231 -2.96 32.72 3.19
N ASP A 232 -3.32 32.68 4.47
CA ASP A 232 -4.23 31.70 5.04
C ASP A 232 -5.72 32.10 4.89
N LEU A 233 -5.99 33.35 4.46
CA LEU A 233 -7.37 33.82 4.28
C LEU A 233 -8.05 33.11 3.10
N VAL A 234 -9.26 32.59 3.36
CA VAL A 234 -10.16 32.05 2.34
C VAL A 234 -10.92 33.20 1.69
N ALA A 235 -10.27 33.88 0.75
CA ALA A 235 -10.82 34.98 -0.03
C ALA A 235 -11.09 34.58 -1.49
N ASP A 236 -12.14 35.15 -2.08
CA ASP A 236 -12.49 34.98 -3.51
C ASP A 236 -11.43 35.59 -4.43
N THR A 237 -10.82 36.70 -3.99
CA THR A 237 -9.76 37.37 -4.72
C THR A 237 -8.40 37.03 -4.10
N ARG A 238 -7.47 36.51 -4.92
CA ARG A 238 -6.08 36.29 -4.52
C ARG A 238 -5.13 37.09 -5.38
N VAL A 239 -4.15 37.71 -4.74
CA VAL A 239 -3.08 38.50 -5.37
C VAL A 239 -1.75 37.81 -5.12
N ASN A 240 -0.96 37.64 -6.18
CA ASN A 240 0.39 37.11 -6.08
C ASN A 240 1.37 38.25 -6.39
N LEU A 241 2.32 38.49 -5.48
CA LEU A 241 3.31 39.56 -5.59
C LEU A 241 4.71 38.97 -5.63
N PHE A 242 5.62 39.66 -6.31
CA PHE A 242 7.04 39.38 -6.32
C PHE A 242 7.79 40.55 -5.69
N LEU A 243 8.55 40.29 -4.63
CA LEU A 243 9.36 41.25 -3.90
C LEU A 243 10.77 41.26 -4.50
N ILE A 244 11.27 42.46 -4.77
CA ILE A 244 12.63 42.70 -5.26
C ILE A 244 13.37 43.49 -4.20
N HIS A 245 14.54 42.99 -3.80
CA HIS A 245 15.49 43.72 -2.95
C HIS A 245 16.52 44.41 -3.88
N ARG A 246 16.80 45.71 -3.67
CA ARG A 246 17.90 46.39 -4.37
C ARG A 246 19.23 46.03 -3.70
N GLN A 247 20.22 45.61 -4.51
CA GLN A 247 21.59 45.44 -4.04
C GLN A 247 22.34 46.77 -4.17
N ASN A 248 22.78 47.35 -3.05
CA ASN A 248 23.76 48.43 -3.02
C ASN A 248 25.07 47.87 -2.43
N GLY A 249 25.93 47.28 -3.27
CA GLY A 249 27.19 46.67 -2.84
C GLY A 249 27.03 45.30 -2.13
N ASP A 250 28.13 44.80 -1.54
CA ASP A 250 28.24 43.46 -0.92
C ASP A 250 27.46 43.30 0.41
N ILE A 251 26.51 44.18 0.70
CA ILE A 251 25.65 44.12 1.88
C ILE A 251 24.20 44.18 1.40
N GLU A 252 23.42 43.13 1.68
CA GLU A 252 21.96 43.15 1.56
C GLU A 252 21.41 44.16 2.58
N SER A 253 21.20 45.42 2.18
CA SER A 253 20.41 46.35 2.99
C SER A 253 18.93 46.06 2.75
N ASP A 254 18.20 45.67 3.81
CA ASP A 254 16.75 45.38 3.78
C ASP A 254 15.87 46.62 3.42
N ASP A 255 16.48 47.80 3.30
CA ASP A 255 15.78 49.09 3.34
C ASP A 255 15.13 49.54 2.02
N GLU A 256 15.49 48.97 0.85
CA GLU A 256 14.86 49.33 -0.44
C GLU A 256 14.26 48.13 -1.18
N CYS A 257 13.03 47.80 -0.81
CA CYS A 257 12.24 46.74 -1.43
C CYS A 257 11.17 47.28 -2.41
N HIS A 258 10.90 46.55 -3.50
CA HIS A 258 9.86 46.92 -4.48
C HIS A 258 8.94 45.73 -4.84
N PHE A 259 7.63 45.95 -4.78
CA PHE A 259 6.62 44.95 -5.16
C PHE A 259 6.31 44.99 -6.66
N VAL A 260 6.19 43.80 -7.24
CA VAL A 260 5.77 43.57 -8.62
C VAL A 260 4.56 42.65 -8.64
N LEU A 261 3.55 42.99 -9.43
CA LEU A 261 2.33 42.19 -9.55
C LEU A 261 2.57 40.97 -10.45
N ILE A 262 2.23 39.77 -9.98
CA ILE A 262 2.21 38.55 -10.80
C ILE A 262 0.81 38.39 -11.42
N THR A 263 0.68 38.69 -12.71
CA THR A 263 -0.61 38.64 -13.43
C THR A 263 -0.95 37.25 -13.97
N ASN A 264 0.02 36.34 -14.05
CA ASN A 264 -0.20 34.95 -14.46
C ASN A 264 0.79 34.01 -13.77
N LEU A 265 0.32 33.35 -12.71
CA LEU A 265 1.11 32.43 -11.89
C LEU A 265 1.77 31.31 -12.71
N ASN A 266 1.04 30.71 -13.66
CA ASN A 266 1.58 29.61 -14.48
C ASN A 266 2.74 30.08 -15.36
N LYS A 267 2.61 31.24 -16.00
CA LYS A 267 3.69 31.80 -16.83
C LYS A 267 4.87 32.25 -15.99
N PHE A 268 4.61 32.84 -14.83
CA PHE A 268 5.62 33.25 -13.87
C PHE A 268 6.41 32.05 -13.32
N LEU A 269 5.74 30.95 -12.97
CA LEU A 269 6.37 29.75 -12.41
C LEU A 269 6.88 28.72 -13.44
N CYS A 270 6.59 28.87 -14.75
CA CYS A 270 7.05 27.96 -15.82
C CYS A 270 8.24 28.48 -16.65
N LEU A 271 8.91 29.55 -16.23
CA LEU A 271 10.02 30.16 -17.00
C LEU A 271 11.11 29.11 -17.29
N GLY A 272 11.51 28.97 -18.56
CA GLY A 272 12.60 28.08 -18.97
C GLY A 272 12.26 26.59 -19.15
N ARG A 273 10.98 26.18 -19.05
CA ARG A 273 10.57 24.77 -19.27
C ARG A 273 9.81 24.57 -20.60
N SER A 274 10.05 23.43 -21.25
CA SER A 274 9.40 23.03 -22.52
C SER A 274 7.96 22.54 -22.35
N HIS A 275 7.59 22.04 -21.15
CA HIS A 275 6.28 21.45 -20.89
C HIS A 275 5.36 22.41 -20.11
N ARG A 276 4.13 22.61 -20.63
CA ARG A 276 3.08 23.39 -19.93
C ARG A 276 2.78 22.74 -18.57
N SER A 277 2.90 23.51 -17.50
CA SER A 277 2.48 23.11 -16.15
C SER A 277 1.41 24.07 -15.63
N PHE A 278 0.52 23.56 -14.79
CA PHE A 278 -0.56 24.31 -14.17
C PHE A 278 -0.37 24.30 -12.67
N PHE A 279 -0.45 25.45 -12.01
CA PHE A 279 -0.29 25.58 -10.57
C PHE A 279 -1.61 25.96 -9.93
N CYS A 280 -1.92 25.34 -8.79
CA CYS A 280 -3.06 25.78 -8.02
C CYS A 280 -2.76 27.12 -7.33
N ALA A 281 -3.66 28.09 -7.44
CA ALA A 281 -3.50 29.42 -6.84
C ALA A 281 -3.66 29.44 -5.31
N LYS A 282 -4.13 28.34 -4.70
CA LYS A 282 -4.29 28.18 -3.24
C LYS A 282 -3.13 27.41 -2.62
N CYS A 283 -2.77 26.23 -3.14
CA CYS A 283 -1.70 25.38 -2.57
C CYS A 283 -0.37 25.40 -3.32
N TYR A 284 -0.29 26.08 -4.48
CA TYR A 284 0.91 26.19 -5.32
C TYR A 284 1.51 24.85 -5.80
N ARG A 285 0.76 23.74 -5.68
CA ARG A 285 1.12 22.44 -6.24
C ARG A 285 1.06 22.47 -7.76
N ARG A 286 2.05 21.82 -8.39
CA ARG A 286 2.16 21.67 -9.85
C ARG A 286 1.34 20.48 -10.35
N PHE A 287 0.59 20.69 -11.41
CA PHE A 287 -0.19 19.70 -12.14
C PHE A 287 0.22 19.67 -13.61
N PRO A 288 0.28 18.49 -14.24
CA PRO A 288 0.65 18.35 -15.64
C PRO A 288 -0.49 18.69 -16.61
N SER A 289 -1.74 18.80 -16.14
CA SER A 289 -2.91 19.13 -16.97
C SER A 289 -3.94 19.95 -16.20
N ILE A 290 -4.76 20.72 -16.93
CA ILE A 290 -5.83 21.54 -16.35
C ILE A 290 -6.91 20.67 -15.69
N ALA A 291 -7.27 19.53 -16.29
CA ALA A 291 -8.25 18.59 -15.72
C ALA A 291 -7.83 18.05 -14.34
N ARG A 292 -6.53 17.82 -14.11
CA ARG A 292 -6.02 17.40 -12.80
C ARG A 292 -6.04 18.54 -11.77
N LEU A 293 -5.83 19.77 -12.21
CA LEU A 293 -5.98 20.95 -11.37
C LEU A 293 -7.45 21.17 -10.99
N GLU A 294 -8.38 21.07 -11.96
CA GLU A 294 -9.82 21.22 -11.74
C GLU A 294 -10.36 20.18 -10.75
N LYS A 295 -9.96 18.91 -10.92
CA LYS A 295 -10.27 17.84 -9.96
C LYS A 295 -9.75 18.16 -8.55
N HIS A 296 -8.56 18.76 -8.45
CA HIS A 296 -7.96 19.16 -7.18
C HIS A 296 -8.66 20.38 -6.53
N THR A 297 -9.12 21.35 -7.33
CA THR A 297 -9.82 22.53 -6.82
C THR A 297 -11.26 22.25 -6.44
N ALA A 298 -11.91 21.30 -7.13
CA ALA A 298 -13.28 20.88 -6.85
C ALA A 298 -13.42 20.20 -5.48
N SER A 299 -12.38 19.49 -5.01
CA SER A 299 -12.35 18.86 -3.69
C SER A 299 -11.95 19.82 -2.55
N GLN A 300 -12.14 21.14 -2.74
CA GLN A 300 -11.89 22.20 -1.75
C GLN A 300 -10.51 22.22 -1.08
N HIS A 301 -9.45 21.67 -1.70
CA HIS A 301 -8.18 21.42 -1.02
C HIS A 301 -8.40 20.57 0.24
N PRO A 302 -8.37 19.24 0.14
CA PRO A 302 -8.43 18.41 1.33
C PRO A 302 -7.19 18.73 2.18
N THR A 303 -7.34 19.63 3.14
CA THR A 303 -6.49 19.79 4.33
C THR A 303 -6.57 18.52 5.18
N VAL A 304 -7.55 17.68 4.87
CA VAL A 304 -7.74 16.37 5.44
C VAL A 304 -7.94 15.39 4.29
N ILE A 305 -7.02 14.46 4.09
CA ILE A 305 -7.42 13.11 3.65
C ILE A 305 -7.94 12.41 4.92
N ASN A 306 -8.94 13.04 5.56
CA ASN A 306 -9.96 12.27 6.22
C ASN A 306 -11.01 12.28 5.14
N GLU A 307 -11.14 11.16 4.45
CA GLU A 307 -12.48 10.81 4.01
C GLU A 307 -13.27 10.79 5.32
N ASP A 308 -13.92 11.91 5.67
CA ASP A 308 -15.10 11.84 6.51
C ASP A 308 -15.91 10.74 5.84
N VAL A 309 -16.10 9.64 6.55
CA VAL A 309 -16.86 8.50 6.06
C VAL A 309 -18.31 8.99 6.04
N GLU A 310 -18.65 9.79 5.03
CA GLU A 310 -20.03 10.05 4.67
C GLU A 310 -20.58 8.69 4.25
N PHE A 311 -21.63 8.25 4.94
CA PHE A 311 -22.39 7.10 4.48
C PHE A 311 -22.77 7.35 3.01
N PRO A 312 -22.56 6.37 2.12
CA PRO A 312 -22.88 6.55 0.71
C PRO A 312 -24.32 7.04 0.61
N ASN A 313 -24.53 8.17 -0.07
CA ASN A 313 -25.85 8.72 -0.32
C ASN A 313 -26.78 7.56 -0.76
N PRO A 314 -27.96 7.37 -0.14
CA PRO A 314 -28.87 6.29 -0.51
C PRO A 314 -29.22 6.27 -2.02
N ALA A 315 -29.09 7.41 -2.71
CA ALA A 315 -29.25 7.53 -4.16
C ALA A 315 -28.09 6.93 -4.98
N TYR A 316 -26.91 6.68 -4.39
CA TYR A 316 -25.77 6.06 -5.05
C TYR A 316 -25.70 4.57 -4.73
N SER A 317 -26.01 3.74 -5.72
CA SER A 317 -25.77 2.30 -5.66
C SER A 317 -24.32 1.98 -6.02
N LEU A 318 -23.59 1.29 -5.16
CA LEU A 318 -22.37 0.60 -5.57
C LEU A 318 -22.75 -0.66 -6.36
N LYS A 319 -22.03 -0.90 -7.46
CA LYS A 319 -22.23 -2.09 -8.29
C LYS A 319 -20.94 -2.88 -8.37
N PHE A 320 -21.03 -4.18 -8.15
CA PHE A 320 -19.92 -5.08 -8.35
C PHE A 320 -19.53 -5.09 -9.84
N SER A 321 -18.23 -5.06 -10.14
CA SER A 321 -17.73 -5.00 -11.53
C SER A 321 -16.83 -6.18 -11.88
N ASN A 322 -16.25 -6.85 -10.90
CA ASN A 322 -15.27 -7.91 -11.10
C ASN A 322 -15.91 -9.30 -11.05
N TYR A 323 -16.90 -9.54 -11.92
CA TYR A 323 -17.65 -10.82 -12.01
C TYR A 323 -16.75 -12.04 -12.25
N SER A 324 -15.52 -11.86 -12.77
CA SER A 324 -14.55 -12.98 -12.85
C SER A 324 -14.18 -13.56 -11.48
N SER A 325 -14.20 -12.74 -10.43
CA SER A 325 -13.85 -13.15 -9.07
C SER A 325 -14.99 -13.85 -8.33
N THR A 326 -16.20 -13.92 -8.89
CA THR A 326 -17.30 -14.70 -8.30
C THR A 326 -17.31 -16.15 -8.80
N LEU A 327 -16.51 -16.48 -9.82
CA LEU A 327 -16.39 -17.83 -10.31
C LEU A 327 -15.59 -18.67 -9.31
N PRO A 328 -16.17 -19.74 -8.73
CA PRO A 328 -15.42 -20.64 -7.87
C PRO A 328 -14.34 -21.33 -8.70
N MET A 329 -13.12 -21.39 -8.17
CA MET A 329 -12.05 -22.14 -8.81
C MET A 329 -12.33 -23.63 -8.65
N PRO A 330 -12.39 -24.43 -9.73
CA PRO A 330 -12.73 -25.85 -9.64
C PRO A 330 -11.68 -26.66 -8.88
N TYR A 331 -10.43 -26.22 -8.92
CA TYR A 331 -9.32 -26.89 -8.25
C TYR A 331 -8.50 -25.92 -7.42
N ILE A 332 -8.14 -26.35 -6.22
CA ILE A 332 -7.28 -25.65 -5.29
C ILE A 332 -6.19 -26.62 -4.86
N ILE A 333 -4.95 -26.15 -4.85
CA ILE A 333 -3.82 -26.90 -4.31
C ILE A 333 -3.56 -26.39 -2.90
N PHE A 334 -3.40 -27.30 -1.94
CA PHE A 334 -2.82 -27.00 -0.63
C PHE A 334 -1.42 -27.59 -0.58
N TRP A 335 -0.51 -26.92 0.11
CA TRP A 335 0.86 -27.38 0.22
C TRP A 335 1.53 -26.92 1.52
N ASP A 336 2.57 -27.64 1.92
CA ASP A 336 3.38 -27.33 3.10
C ASP A 336 4.77 -27.95 2.96
N PHE A 337 5.80 -27.33 3.55
CA PHE A 337 7.13 -27.93 3.71
C PHE A 337 7.37 -28.31 5.17
N GLU A 338 8.03 -29.45 5.37
CA GLU A 338 8.71 -29.72 6.63
C GLU A 338 10.19 -29.35 6.47
N THR A 339 10.78 -28.78 7.51
CA THR A 339 12.18 -28.33 7.49
C THR A 339 12.97 -28.89 8.66
N TYR A 340 14.27 -29.05 8.48
CA TYR A 340 15.21 -29.29 9.56
C TYR A 340 16.21 -28.13 9.66
N THR A 341 16.87 -28.04 10.80
CA THR A 341 17.88 -27.01 11.05
C THR A 341 19.26 -27.51 10.65
N ASN A 342 20.04 -26.67 9.97
CA ASN A 342 21.46 -26.92 9.73
C ASN A 342 22.32 -26.31 10.84
N GLU A 343 23.48 -26.91 11.10
CA GLU A 343 24.49 -26.25 11.90
C GLU A 343 25.04 -25.04 11.14
N VAL A 344 24.92 -23.86 11.76
CA VAL A 344 25.53 -22.64 11.22
C VAL A 344 27.04 -22.75 11.42
N THR A 345 27.77 -23.09 10.35
CA THR A 345 29.22 -23.00 10.35
C THR A 345 29.58 -21.51 10.42
N LEU A 346 29.85 -21.00 11.62
CA LEU A 346 30.42 -19.67 11.79
C LEU A 346 31.69 -19.62 10.92
N PRO A 347 31.82 -18.68 9.98
CA PRO A 347 33.00 -18.61 9.15
C PRO A 347 34.23 -18.37 10.05
N ASN A 348 35.05 -19.41 10.21
CA ASN A 348 36.39 -19.32 10.74
C ASN A 348 37.27 -18.57 9.73
N SER A 349 37.07 -17.26 9.60
CA SER A 349 38.07 -16.28 9.11
C SER A 349 37.42 -14.91 8.87
N GLY A 350 37.97 -13.89 9.51
CA GLY A 350 37.85 -12.49 9.07
C GLY A 350 36.60 -11.75 9.52
N GLN A 351 36.75 -11.00 10.61
CA GLN A 351 35.83 -9.96 11.07
C GLN A 351 35.18 -9.14 9.94
N ASN A 352 33.89 -9.37 9.67
CA ASN A 352 33.01 -8.33 9.16
C ASN A 352 32.28 -7.69 10.35
N LYS A 353 32.97 -6.77 11.03
CA LYS A 353 32.53 -5.98 12.21
C LYS A 353 31.30 -5.06 11.98
N LYS A 354 30.47 -5.29 10.96
CA LYS A 354 29.37 -4.38 10.57
C LYS A 354 27.96 -4.98 10.66
N SER A 355 27.81 -6.30 10.76
CA SER A 355 26.49 -6.89 11.02
C SER A 355 26.28 -7.03 12.52
N ARG A 356 25.25 -6.37 13.07
CA ARG A 356 24.76 -6.61 14.44
C ARG A 356 23.85 -7.85 14.52
N THR A 357 23.57 -8.50 13.39
CA THR A 357 22.66 -9.64 13.29
C THR A 357 23.44 -10.95 13.43
N GLN A 358 23.07 -11.76 14.41
CA GLN A 358 23.55 -13.13 14.58
C GLN A 358 22.58 -14.09 13.89
N ILE A 359 23.08 -14.94 13.00
CA ILE A 359 22.29 -16.03 12.42
C ILE A 359 22.25 -17.15 13.46
N LEU A 360 21.05 -17.46 13.96
CA LEU A 360 20.86 -18.52 14.95
C LEU A 360 20.78 -19.89 14.29
N ASN A 361 19.96 -20.00 13.25
CA ASN A 361 19.62 -21.24 12.57
C ASN A 361 19.46 -21.00 11.07
N GLU A 362 19.82 -22.00 10.27
CA GLU A 362 19.51 -22.05 8.83
C GLU A 362 18.58 -23.23 8.59
N PHE A 363 17.46 -23.01 7.91
CA PHE A 363 16.43 -24.03 7.69
C PHE A 363 16.58 -24.64 6.30
N SER A 364 16.56 -25.96 6.21
CA SER A 364 16.55 -26.69 4.94
C SER A 364 15.26 -27.49 4.77
N PRO A 365 14.64 -27.44 3.58
CA PRO A 365 13.45 -28.24 3.26
C PRO A 365 13.78 -29.73 3.28
N ALA A 366 13.02 -30.48 4.06
CA ALA A 366 13.20 -31.90 4.27
C ALA A 366 12.19 -32.74 3.49
N SER A 367 10.95 -32.28 3.47
CA SER A 367 9.87 -32.91 2.72
C SER A 367 8.81 -31.88 2.36
N PHE A 368 7.90 -32.25 1.47
CA PHE A 368 6.70 -31.47 1.20
C PHE A 368 5.47 -32.36 1.08
N SER A 369 4.31 -31.75 1.28
CA SER A 369 3.03 -32.31 0.88
C SER A 369 2.30 -31.37 -0.07
N ILE A 370 1.63 -31.93 -1.07
CA ILE A 370 0.72 -31.24 -1.98
C ILE A 370 -0.61 -32.00 -1.95
N VAL A 371 -1.68 -31.32 -1.59
CA VAL A 371 -3.05 -31.86 -1.56
C VAL A 371 -3.88 -31.13 -2.60
N VAL A 372 -4.41 -31.86 -3.58
CA VAL A 372 -5.24 -31.29 -4.64
C VAL A 372 -6.70 -31.50 -4.27
N VAL A 373 -7.45 -30.41 -4.12
CA VAL A 373 -8.87 -30.42 -3.80
C VAL A 373 -9.66 -29.96 -5.01
N HIS A 374 -10.66 -30.76 -5.39
CA HIS A 374 -11.68 -30.35 -6.35
C HIS A 374 -12.90 -29.83 -5.58
N ASN A 375 -13.37 -28.65 -5.99
CA ASN A 375 -14.53 -28.00 -5.40
C ASN A 375 -15.61 -27.84 -6.47
N PHE A 376 -16.68 -28.64 -6.37
CA PHE A 376 -17.74 -28.67 -7.39
C PHE A 376 -19.10 -28.89 -6.76
N GLU A 377 -20.12 -28.13 -7.19
CA GLU A 377 -21.51 -28.24 -6.71
C GLU A 377 -21.66 -28.27 -5.18
N ASN A 378 -20.81 -27.52 -4.47
CA ASN A 378 -20.69 -27.49 -2.99
C ASN A 378 -20.17 -28.77 -2.33
N GLU A 379 -19.66 -29.72 -3.10
CA GLU A 379 -18.94 -30.89 -2.62
C GLU A 379 -17.44 -30.74 -2.90
N SER A 380 -16.67 -30.69 -1.81
CA SER A 380 -15.22 -30.75 -1.89
C SER A 380 -14.76 -32.20 -1.80
N ARG A 381 -13.76 -32.56 -2.62
CA ARG A 381 -13.08 -33.87 -2.54
C ARG A 381 -11.58 -33.72 -2.77
N ILE A 382 -10.79 -34.51 -2.05
CA ILE A 382 -9.37 -34.66 -2.34
C ILE A 382 -9.25 -35.54 -3.60
N VAL A 383 -8.55 -35.02 -4.61
CA VAL A 383 -8.30 -35.70 -5.89
C VAL A 383 -6.94 -36.36 -5.90
N ASP A 384 -5.95 -35.73 -5.26
CA ASP A 384 -4.57 -36.24 -5.23
C ASP A 384 -3.84 -35.76 -3.98
N ILE A 385 -2.89 -36.56 -3.52
CA ILE A 385 -1.97 -36.25 -2.42
C ILE A 385 -0.58 -36.69 -2.84
N ILE A 386 0.34 -35.74 -2.92
CA ILE A 386 1.74 -35.97 -3.29
C ILE A 386 2.58 -35.63 -2.07
N TYR A 387 3.31 -36.63 -1.56
CA TYR A 387 4.30 -36.45 -0.50
C TYR A 387 5.68 -36.83 -1.04
N TYR A 388 6.70 -36.08 -0.64
CA TYR A 388 8.07 -36.33 -1.06
C TYR A 388 9.07 -35.90 0.02
N ASP A 389 9.99 -36.80 0.37
CA ASP A 389 11.07 -36.63 1.37
C ASP A 389 12.45 -37.06 0.84
N GLY A 390 12.61 -37.05 -0.49
CA GLY A 390 13.86 -37.40 -1.16
C GLY A 390 14.80 -36.20 -1.38
N PRO A 391 15.90 -36.39 -2.15
CA PRO A 391 16.85 -35.32 -2.46
C PRO A 391 16.21 -34.19 -3.29
N ASP A 392 16.83 -33.01 -3.28
CA ASP A 392 16.40 -31.85 -4.08
C ASP A 392 14.91 -31.47 -3.88
N VAL A 393 14.44 -31.53 -2.62
CA VAL A 393 13.04 -31.32 -2.19
C VAL A 393 12.36 -30.16 -2.91
N VAL A 394 12.98 -28.98 -2.95
CA VAL A 394 12.38 -27.77 -3.55
C VAL A 394 12.28 -27.86 -5.06
N ARG A 395 13.30 -28.44 -5.73
CA ARG A 395 13.26 -28.64 -7.18
C ARG A 395 12.14 -29.62 -7.53
N THR A 396 12.07 -30.74 -6.83
CA THR A 396 11.03 -31.76 -7.00
C THR A 396 9.64 -31.19 -6.73
N PHE A 397 9.51 -30.30 -5.72
CA PHE A 397 8.27 -29.59 -5.44
C PHE A 397 7.78 -28.80 -6.67
N PHE A 398 8.64 -27.97 -7.27
CA PHE A 398 8.28 -27.20 -8.45
C PHE A 398 7.92 -28.11 -9.65
N GLU A 399 8.69 -29.17 -9.88
CA GLU A 399 8.40 -30.13 -10.95
C GLU A 399 7.03 -30.79 -10.77
N LYS A 400 6.70 -31.27 -9.55
CA LYS A 400 5.43 -31.92 -9.24
C LYS A 400 4.26 -30.92 -9.30
N ILE A 401 4.37 -29.75 -8.67
CA ILE A 401 3.28 -28.78 -8.61
C ILE A 401 2.95 -28.18 -9.99
N PHE A 402 3.95 -27.94 -10.85
CA PHE A 402 3.70 -27.49 -12.23
C PHE A 402 3.03 -28.56 -13.08
N ASN A 403 3.42 -29.83 -12.92
CA ASN A 403 2.77 -30.94 -13.62
C ASN A 403 1.31 -31.09 -13.20
N VAL A 404 1.02 -31.04 -11.90
CA VAL A 404 -0.35 -31.05 -11.38
C VAL A 404 -1.13 -29.86 -11.94
N ALA A 405 -0.63 -28.63 -11.79
CA ALA A 405 -1.32 -27.43 -12.27
C ALA A 405 -1.59 -27.48 -13.79
N TYR A 406 -0.68 -28.03 -14.59
CA TYR A 406 -0.90 -28.24 -16.01
C TYR A 406 -2.09 -29.18 -16.28
N MET A 407 -2.17 -30.31 -15.58
CA MET A 407 -3.25 -31.27 -15.72
C MET A 407 -4.59 -30.64 -15.36
N LEU A 408 -4.65 -29.91 -14.24
CA LEU A 408 -5.85 -29.21 -13.78
C LEU A 408 -6.32 -28.15 -14.78
N LEU A 409 -5.42 -27.29 -15.25
CA LEU A 409 -5.75 -26.27 -16.25
C LEU A 409 -6.20 -26.87 -17.59
N SER A 410 -5.62 -28.01 -17.97
CA SER A 410 -6.04 -28.74 -19.17
C SER A 410 -7.45 -29.30 -19.02
N GLN A 411 -7.82 -29.77 -17.83
CA GLN A 411 -9.16 -30.25 -17.53
C GLN A 411 -10.20 -29.11 -17.55
N ILE A 412 -9.92 -27.99 -16.88
CA ILE A 412 -10.79 -26.79 -16.89
C ILE A 412 -11.05 -26.31 -18.34
N ARG A 413 -10.01 -26.31 -19.19
CA ARG A 413 -10.17 -25.92 -20.60
C ARG A 413 -11.05 -26.88 -21.41
N ARG A 414 -11.10 -28.17 -21.06
CA ARG A 414 -11.95 -29.14 -21.74
C ARG A 414 -13.40 -29.08 -21.30
N THR A 415 -13.67 -28.76 -20.03
CA THR A 415 -15.02 -28.73 -19.46
C THR A 415 -15.76 -27.43 -19.75
N ASN A 416 -15.05 -26.38 -20.17
CA ASN A 416 -15.63 -25.10 -20.60
C ASN A 416 -16.28 -25.17 -21.99
N ASN A 417 -17.22 -26.08 -22.18
CA ASN A 417 -18.02 -26.23 -23.41
C ASN A 417 -19.46 -25.83 -23.13
N PHE A 418 -20.05 -25.06 -24.03
CA PHE A 418 -21.46 -24.68 -23.96
C PHE A 418 -22.36 -25.89 -24.29
N ILE A 419 -23.30 -26.20 -23.40
CA ILE A 419 -24.40 -27.14 -23.67
C ILE A 419 -25.59 -26.35 -24.20
N GLN A 420 -26.24 -26.87 -25.24
CA GLN A 420 -27.43 -26.22 -25.80
C GLN A 420 -28.56 -26.16 -24.75
N PRO A 421 -29.19 -25.00 -24.53
CA PRO A 421 -30.28 -24.86 -23.58
C PRO A 421 -31.49 -25.69 -24.02
N THR A 422 -32.27 -26.13 -23.04
CA THR A 422 -33.59 -26.74 -23.25
C THR A 422 -34.58 -25.71 -23.82
N PRO A 423 -35.71 -26.14 -24.40
CA PRO A 423 -36.74 -25.22 -24.90
C PRO A 423 -37.26 -24.25 -23.82
N ASP A 424 -37.43 -24.71 -22.59
CA ASP A 424 -37.91 -23.89 -21.47
C ASP A 424 -36.86 -22.82 -21.06
N GLU A 425 -35.59 -23.19 -21.02
CA GLU A 425 -34.47 -22.27 -20.77
C GLU A 425 -34.33 -21.23 -21.90
N LEU A 426 -34.54 -21.62 -23.14
CA LEU A 426 -34.55 -20.69 -24.27
C LEU A 426 -35.72 -19.72 -24.17
N GLN A 427 -36.90 -20.19 -23.76
CA GLN A 427 -38.05 -19.32 -23.50
C GLN A 427 -37.76 -18.33 -22.36
N HIS A 428 -37.12 -18.79 -21.29
CA HIS A 428 -36.65 -17.93 -20.20
C HIS A 428 -35.68 -16.85 -20.72
N HIS A 429 -34.70 -17.24 -21.54
CA HIS A 429 -33.75 -16.32 -22.16
C HIS A 429 -34.42 -15.23 -23.01
N VAL A 430 -35.40 -15.63 -23.84
CA VAL A 430 -36.18 -14.71 -24.67
C VAL A 430 -36.93 -13.70 -23.80
N ASN A 431 -37.58 -14.18 -22.73
CA ASN A 431 -38.39 -13.38 -21.82
C ASN A 431 -37.57 -12.46 -20.91
N ALA A 432 -36.29 -12.73 -20.68
CA ALA A 432 -35.45 -11.91 -19.81
C ALA A 432 -35.34 -10.46 -20.31
N THR A 433 -35.74 -9.49 -19.48
CA THR A 433 -35.73 -8.05 -19.82
C THR A 433 -34.46 -7.33 -19.38
N SER A 434 -33.71 -7.91 -18.44
CA SER A 434 -32.48 -7.34 -17.89
C SER A 434 -31.34 -8.35 -17.81
N CYS A 435 -30.10 -7.86 -17.88
CA CYS A 435 -28.90 -8.65 -17.73
C CYS A 435 -28.74 -9.18 -16.29
N PHE A 436 -28.66 -10.50 -16.12
CA PHE A 436 -28.44 -11.17 -14.84
C PHE A 436 -27.26 -10.62 -14.03
N LEU A 437 -26.16 -10.26 -14.70
CA LEU A 437 -24.94 -9.81 -14.03
C LEU A 437 -25.03 -8.34 -13.59
N CYS A 438 -25.37 -7.43 -14.51
CA CYS A 438 -25.31 -5.98 -14.21
C CYS A 438 -26.66 -5.32 -13.89
N GLY A 439 -27.76 -6.08 -14.00
CA GLY A 439 -29.14 -5.63 -13.75
C GLY A 439 -29.67 -4.56 -14.72
N ARG A 440 -28.97 -4.27 -15.82
CA ARG A 440 -29.42 -3.28 -16.81
C ARG A 440 -30.35 -3.93 -17.83
N GLU A 441 -31.37 -3.19 -18.23
CA GLU A 441 -32.31 -3.60 -19.27
C GLU A 441 -31.61 -3.80 -20.62
N PHE A 442 -32.10 -4.79 -21.38
CA PHE A 442 -31.67 -5.01 -22.74
C PHE A 442 -32.38 -4.00 -23.65
N SER A 443 -31.63 -2.99 -24.12
CA SER A 443 -32.12 -1.97 -25.05
C SER A 443 -31.01 -1.52 -25.99
N SER A 444 -31.37 -1.16 -27.23
CA SER A 444 -30.47 -0.65 -28.27
C SER A 444 -29.67 0.58 -27.83
N ASP A 445 -30.24 1.39 -26.93
CA ASP A 445 -29.66 2.67 -26.48
C ASP A 445 -28.74 2.50 -25.26
N THR A 446 -28.63 1.27 -24.74
CA THR A 446 -27.80 0.96 -23.58
C THR A 446 -26.53 0.23 -23.99
N LYS A 447 -25.53 0.23 -23.09
CA LYS A 447 -24.34 -0.65 -23.22
C LYS A 447 -24.68 -2.15 -23.13
N CYS A 448 -25.96 -2.51 -22.99
CA CYS A 448 -26.47 -3.88 -22.89
C CYS A 448 -27.31 -4.24 -24.13
N SER A 449 -26.87 -3.84 -25.32
CA SER A 449 -27.63 -4.04 -26.56
C SER A 449 -27.67 -5.48 -27.06
N ALA A 450 -26.62 -6.28 -26.79
CA ALA A 450 -26.55 -7.67 -27.22
C ALA A 450 -26.79 -8.64 -26.04
N LYS A 451 -27.86 -9.44 -26.14
CA LYS A 451 -28.23 -10.50 -25.19
C LYS A 451 -27.48 -11.80 -25.54
N CYS A 452 -26.85 -12.43 -24.54
CA CYS A 452 -26.04 -13.64 -24.70
C CYS A 452 -26.49 -14.73 -23.73
N LEU A 453 -26.38 -15.99 -24.16
CA LEU A 453 -26.63 -17.17 -23.34
C LEU A 453 -25.46 -17.38 -22.36
N HIS A 454 -25.65 -16.92 -21.12
CA HIS A 454 -24.66 -17.15 -20.06
C HIS A 454 -24.79 -18.58 -19.56
N HIS A 455 -23.66 -19.24 -19.35
CA HIS A 455 -23.59 -20.64 -18.93
C HIS A 455 -22.53 -20.82 -17.86
N ASP A 456 -22.66 -21.91 -17.11
CA ASP A 456 -21.66 -22.35 -16.15
C ASP A 456 -20.43 -22.89 -16.91
N HIS A 457 -19.25 -22.36 -16.63
CA HIS A 457 -18.01 -22.73 -17.33
C HIS A 457 -17.46 -24.12 -16.94
N ASN A 458 -18.03 -24.79 -15.95
CA ASN A 458 -17.63 -26.15 -15.56
C ASN A 458 -18.61 -27.19 -16.11
N THR A 459 -19.91 -26.92 -16.06
CA THR A 459 -20.95 -27.87 -16.50
C THR A 459 -21.41 -27.61 -17.93
N GLY A 460 -21.22 -26.40 -18.45
CA GLY A 460 -21.76 -25.97 -19.74
C GLY A 460 -23.24 -25.62 -19.72
N LYS A 461 -23.95 -25.86 -18.61
CA LYS A 461 -25.40 -25.63 -18.49
C LYS A 461 -25.73 -24.15 -18.52
N TYR A 462 -26.87 -23.82 -19.11
CA TYR A 462 -27.40 -22.47 -19.13
C TYR A 462 -27.69 -21.96 -17.71
N ILE A 463 -27.35 -20.69 -17.45
CA ILE A 463 -27.66 -20.01 -16.18
C ILE A 463 -28.75 -18.96 -16.41
N ASP A 464 -28.47 -17.95 -17.25
CA ASP A 464 -29.39 -16.82 -17.47
C ASP A 464 -28.97 -15.99 -18.72
N ALA A 465 -29.72 -14.96 -19.06
CA ALA A 465 -29.39 -13.95 -20.05
C ALA A 465 -28.42 -12.90 -19.48
N ALA A 466 -27.24 -12.79 -20.08
CA ALA A 466 -26.29 -11.71 -19.78
C ALA A 466 -26.07 -10.82 -21.00
N CYS A 467 -25.69 -9.55 -20.79
CA CYS A 467 -25.23 -8.73 -21.89
C CYS A 467 -23.82 -9.12 -22.33
N SER A 468 -23.50 -8.95 -23.61
CA SER A 468 -22.21 -9.35 -24.20
C SER A 468 -21.01 -8.81 -23.42
N ALA A 469 -21.07 -7.56 -22.98
CA ALA A 469 -20.00 -6.93 -22.19
C ALA A 469 -19.79 -7.62 -20.83
N CYS A 470 -20.85 -8.03 -20.15
CA CYS A 470 -20.72 -8.75 -18.88
C CYS A 470 -20.28 -10.20 -19.10
N ASN A 471 -20.81 -10.86 -20.14
CA ASN A 471 -20.42 -12.21 -20.51
C ASN A 471 -18.91 -12.32 -20.84
N LEU A 472 -18.34 -11.33 -21.52
CA LEU A 472 -16.89 -11.28 -21.80
C LEU A 472 -16.01 -11.03 -20.56
N ASN A 473 -16.59 -10.43 -19.50
CA ASN A 473 -15.89 -10.12 -18.27
C ASN A 473 -15.93 -11.26 -17.24
N ILE A 474 -16.95 -12.11 -17.28
CA ILE A 474 -17.02 -13.31 -16.45
C ILE A 474 -16.29 -14.45 -17.16
N LYS A 475 -15.01 -14.64 -16.84
CA LYS A 475 -14.19 -15.71 -17.42
C LYS A 475 -13.21 -16.24 -16.40
N TYR A 476 -12.88 -17.53 -16.50
CA TYR A 476 -11.83 -18.10 -15.68
C TYR A 476 -10.48 -17.44 -15.98
N LYS A 477 -9.78 -17.08 -14.90
CA LYS A 477 -8.33 -16.91 -14.97
C LYS A 477 -7.75 -18.32 -14.98
N PHE A 478 -7.05 -18.69 -16.04
CA PHE A 478 -6.38 -20.01 -16.14
C PHE A 478 -5.12 -20.04 -15.28
N GLU A 479 -5.30 -19.90 -13.98
CA GLU A 479 -4.29 -19.84 -12.94
C GLU A 479 -4.75 -20.73 -11.79
N VAL A 480 -3.87 -21.56 -11.23
CA VAL A 480 -4.22 -22.46 -10.13
C VAL A 480 -3.76 -21.86 -8.80
N PRO A 481 -4.66 -21.65 -7.82
CA PRO A 481 -4.27 -21.21 -6.48
C PRO A 481 -3.59 -22.35 -5.72
N ALA A 482 -2.43 -22.05 -5.12
CA ALA A 482 -1.68 -22.93 -4.24
C ALA A 482 -1.59 -22.28 -2.85
N ILE A 483 -2.30 -22.85 -1.88
CA ILE A 483 -2.53 -22.27 -0.56
C ILE A 483 -1.65 -22.97 0.47
N CYS A 484 -0.89 -22.19 1.23
CA CYS A 484 -0.18 -22.63 2.44
C CYS A 484 -0.57 -21.69 3.59
N HIS A 485 -0.49 -22.13 4.85
CA HIS A 485 -0.91 -21.33 6.00
C HIS A 485 0.29 -20.73 6.72
N ASN A 486 0.30 -19.41 6.91
CA ASN A 486 1.37 -18.65 7.55
C ASN A 486 2.72 -18.71 6.79
N SER A 487 2.67 -18.89 5.48
CA SER A 487 3.85 -19.04 4.61
C SER A 487 4.58 -17.75 4.28
N SER A 488 3.96 -16.58 4.53
CA SER A 488 4.47 -15.27 4.08
C SER A 488 5.89 -14.94 4.52
N ARG A 489 6.31 -15.44 5.69
CA ARG A 489 7.61 -15.18 6.32
C ARG A 489 8.52 -16.40 6.38
N PHE A 490 8.07 -17.54 5.85
CA PHE A 490 8.78 -18.81 5.95
C PHE A 490 8.78 -19.55 4.60
N ASP A 491 7.76 -20.32 4.28
CA ASP A 491 7.75 -21.21 3.11
C ASP A 491 7.91 -20.48 1.77
N ILE A 492 7.37 -19.27 1.65
CA ILE A 492 7.54 -18.47 0.43
C ILE A 492 9.01 -18.07 0.23
N HIS A 493 9.80 -17.89 1.30
CA HIS A 493 11.24 -17.62 1.18
C HIS A 493 11.99 -18.79 0.56
N ILE A 494 11.65 -20.03 0.93
CA ILE A 494 12.20 -21.25 0.32
C ILE A 494 11.94 -21.25 -1.20
N LEU A 495 10.71 -20.93 -1.61
CA LEU A 495 10.35 -20.85 -3.03
C LEU A 495 11.13 -19.72 -3.75
N MET A 496 11.22 -18.55 -3.11
CA MET A 496 11.90 -17.38 -3.65
C MET A 496 13.39 -17.62 -3.87
N GLU A 497 14.05 -18.26 -2.92
CA GLU A 497 15.45 -18.63 -3.03
C GLU A 497 15.68 -19.55 -4.23
N ALA A 498 14.91 -20.64 -4.35
CA ALA A 498 15.02 -21.59 -5.46
C ALA A 498 14.73 -20.97 -6.84
N ILE A 499 13.79 -20.01 -6.90
CA ILE A 499 13.52 -19.23 -8.13
C ILE A 499 14.73 -18.34 -8.45
N SER A 500 15.32 -17.67 -7.46
CA SER A 500 16.41 -16.72 -7.64
C SER A 500 17.72 -17.38 -8.10
N THR A 501 17.98 -18.60 -7.65
CA THR A 501 19.18 -19.39 -8.01
C THR A 501 19.08 -20.03 -9.40
N LYS A 502 18.00 -19.75 -10.16
CA LYS A 502 17.70 -20.29 -11.51
C LYS A 502 17.58 -21.81 -11.57
N GLY A 503 17.41 -22.49 -10.43
CA GLY A 503 17.17 -23.94 -10.36
C GLY A 503 15.80 -24.36 -10.89
N VAL A 504 14.87 -23.41 -11.05
CA VAL A 504 13.47 -23.64 -11.44
C VAL A 504 13.18 -22.98 -12.79
N PRO A 505 12.62 -23.71 -13.78
CA PRO A 505 12.29 -23.13 -15.07
C PRO A 505 11.07 -22.20 -14.94
N THR A 506 11.28 -20.90 -14.78
CA THR A 506 10.23 -19.88 -14.73
C THR A 506 10.32 -18.93 -15.92
N THR A 507 9.17 -18.52 -16.48
CA THR A 507 9.08 -17.50 -17.53
C THR A 507 8.63 -16.14 -17.03
N ASN A 508 7.81 -16.10 -15.96
CA ASN A 508 7.41 -14.86 -15.30
C ASN A 508 7.21 -15.11 -13.81
N VAL A 509 7.67 -14.17 -12.99
CA VAL A 509 7.48 -14.18 -11.54
C VAL A 509 6.96 -12.80 -11.14
N SER A 510 5.84 -12.77 -10.42
CA SER A 510 5.21 -11.56 -9.89
C SER A 510 4.96 -11.74 -8.41
N ILE A 511 5.35 -10.76 -7.60
CA ILE A 511 5.31 -10.83 -6.15
C ILE A 511 4.52 -9.65 -5.62
N LEU A 512 3.64 -9.92 -4.67
CA LEU A 512 3.00 -8.91 -3.83
C LEU A 512 3.62 -9.00 -2.45
N ALA A 513 4.47 -8.03 -2.10
CA ALA A 513 5.19 -7.98 -0.82
C ALA A 513 4.72 -6.79 0.01
N ARG A 514 4.68 -6.95 1.33
CA ARG A 514 4.46 -5.86 2.29
C ARG A 514 5.78 -5.25 2.76
N SER A 515 6.80 -6.08 2.90
CA SER A 515 8.19 -5.74 3.23
C SER A 515 9.14 -6.66 2.48
N SER A 516 10.44 -6.54 2.70
CA SER A 516 11.44 -7.51 2.19
C SER A 516 11.32 -8.90 2.82
N GLU A 517 10.55 -9.06 3.89
CA GLU A 517 10.43 -10.30 4.66
C GLU A 517 9.02 -10.89 4.66
N GLU A 518 8.02 -10.11 4.26
CA GLU A 518 6.61 -10.53 4.27
C GLU A 518 6.02 -10.51 2.85
N PHE A 519 5.88 -11.70 2.27
CA PHE A 519 5.34 -11.91 0.93
C PHE A 519 3.87 -12.36 1.00
N ILE A 520 2.95 -11.51 0.55
CA ILE A 520 1.50 -11.78 0.58
C ILE A 520 1.09 -12.80 -0.49
N SER A 521 1.66 -12.67 -1.69
CA SER A 521 1.38 -13.59 -2.80
C SER A 521 2.58 -13.68 -3.74
N LEU A 522 2.83 -14.88 -4.22
CA LEU A 522 3.84 -15.17 -5.23
C LEU A 522 3.15 -15.83 -6.41
N LYS A 523 3.21 -15.21 -7.59
CA LYS A 523 2.69 -15.77 -8.85
C LYS A 523 3.88 -16.22 -9.70
N VAL A 524 3.87 -17.50 -10.06
CA VAL A 524 4.93 -18.12 -10.86
C VAL A 524 4.32 -18.69 -12.14
N THR A 525 4.88 -18.30 -13.27
CA THR A 525 4.50 -18.78 -14.60
C THR A 525 5.66 -19.54 -15.21
N THR A 526 5.35 -20.67 -15.85
CA THR A 526 6.32 -21.44 -16.63
C THR A 526 5.73 -21.87 -17.98
N ASN A 527 6.61 -22.13 -18.94
CA ASN A 527 6.24 -22.68 -20.24
C ASN A 527 6.63 -24.17 -20.27
N LYS A 528 5.68 -25.03 -20.66
CA LYS A 528 5.82 -26.50 -20.64
C LYS A 528 7.07 -27.03 -21.35
N TYR A 529 7.63 -26.30 -22.33
CA TYR A 529 8.79 -26.75 -23.12
C TYR A 529 10.10 -26.96 -22.32
N LYS A 530 10.12 -26.65 -21.01
CA LYS A 530 11.29 -26.79 -20.14
C LYS A 530 11.11 -27.70 -18.92
N LEU A 531 9.95 -28.33 -18.72
CA LEU A 531 9.81 -29.34 -17.67
C LEU A 531 10.47 -30.64 -18.16
N PRO A 532 11.48 -31.19 -17.47
CA PRO A 532 12.04 -32.49 -17.84
C PRO A 532 10.92 -33.54 -17.88
N PRO A 533 10.94 -34.50 -18.82
CA PRO A 533 10.09 -35.68 -18.69
C PRO A 533 10.37 -36.33 -17.32
N LEU A 534 9.30 -36.77 -16.64
CA LEU A 534 9.38 -37.45 -15.35
C LEU A 534 10.57 -38.42 -15.36
N LEU A 535 11.53 -38.25 -14.45
CA LEU A 535 12.52 -39.28 -14.19
C LEU A 535 11.75 -40.50 -13.69
N THR A 536 11.44 -41.42 -14.59
CA THR A 536 10.83 -42.73 -14.29
C THR A 536 11.86 -43.70 -13.71
N THR A 537 12.96 -43.21 -13.13
CA THR A 537 13.88 -44.03 -12.36
C THR A 537 13.22 -44.30 -11.02
N TYR A 538 12.42 -45.37 -11.02
CA TYR A 538 11.97 -46.10 -9.85
C TYR A 538 13.22 -46.46 -9.01
N ASP A 539 13.56 -45.61 -8.06
CA ASP A 539 14.59 -45.92 -7.06
C ASP A 539 13.87 -46.45 -5.82
N SER A 540 13.98 -47.77 -5.62
CA SER A 540 13.30 -48.56 -4.58
C SER A 540 13.58 -48.13 -3.13
N ASN A 541 14.44 -47.14 -2.93
CA ASN A 541 14.90 -46.69 -1.62
C ASN A 541 14.16 -45.44 -1.09
N TYR A 542 13.32 -44.76 -1.89
CA TYR A 542 12.59 -43.56 -1.47
C TYR A 542 11.09 -43.81 -1.31
N ARG A 543 10.47 -43.19 -0.30
CA ARG A 543 9.05 -43.37 0.05
C ARG A 543 8.15 -42.44 -0.75
N GLU A 544 8.07 -42.60 -2.06
CA GLU A 544 6.96 -41.99 -2.82
C GLU A 544 5.66 -42.74 -2.48
N ARG A 545 4.86 -42.19 -1.57
CA ARG A 545 3.55 -42.74 -1.20
C ARG A 545 2.43 -41.97 -1.89
N THR A 546 2.04 -42.38 -3.09
CA THR A 546 0.76 -41.96 -3.68
C THR A 546 -0.36 -42.82 -3.09
N ALA A 547 -1.18 -42.23 -2.21
CA ALA A 547 -2.25 -42.97 -1.53
C ALA A 547 -3.44 -43.35 -2.44
N PHE A 548 -3.50 -42.82 -3.67
CA PHE A 548 -4.64 -43.01 -4.58
C PHE A 548 -4.21 -43.33 -6.02
N HIS A 549 -3.56 -44.47 -6.25
CA HIS A 549 -3.56 -45.08 -7.59
C HIS A 549 -4.90 -45.77 -7.87
N THR A 550 -5.94 -44.98 -8.11
CA THR A 550 -7.19 -45.49 -8.71
C THR A 550 -7.36 -44.89 -10.09
N ALA A 551 -7.02 -45.71 -11.10
CA ALA A 551 -7.59 -45.74 -12.45
C ALA A 551 -7.99 -44.39 -13.10
N HIS A 552 -7.02 -43.58 -13.53
CA HIS A 552 -7.28 -42.57 -14.57
C HIS A 552 -6.17 -42.55 -15.64
N SER A 553 -5.88 -43.72 -16.22
CA SER A 553 -5.09 -43.85 -17.45
C SER A 553 -5.72 -43.12 -18.65
N SER A 554 -6.99 -42.71 -18.59
CA SER A 554 -7.70 -42.00 -19.66
C SER A 554 -7.63 -40.46 -19.60
N LEU A 555 -6.84 -39.86 -18.69
CA LEU A 555 -6.73 -38.38 -18.57
C LEU A 555 -5.72 -37.73 -19.52
N TYR A 556 -4.94 -38.51 -20.27
CA TYR A 556 -3.96 -37.98 -21.22
C TYR A 556 -4.64 -37.49 -22.51
N PRO A 557 -4.59 -36.19 -22.86
CA PRO A 557 -5.05 -35.74 -24.17
C PRO A 557 -4.17 -36.30 -25.29
N PRO A 558 -4.75 -36.71 -26.43
CA PRO A 558 -4.00 -37.19 -27.59
C PRO A 558 -3.16 -36.11 -28.30
N SER A 559 -3.38 -34.82 -28.03
CA SER A 559 -2.69 -33.73 -28.73
C SER A 559 -2.22 -32.62 -27.78
N TRP A 560 -0.91 -32.45 -27.73
CA TRP A 560 -0.21 -31.50 -26.88
C TRP A 560 -0.18 -30.13 -27.57
N LYS A 561 -0.85 -29.12 -27.00
CA LYS A 561 -0.58 -27.71 -27.33
C LYS A 561 0.26 -27.07 -26.20
N PRO A 562 1.36 -26.36 -26.51
CA PRO A 562 2.13 -25.66 -25.50
C PRO A 562 1.28 -24.55 -24.89
N THR A 563 1.06 -24.62 -23.59
CA THR A 563 0.33 -23.58 -22.85
C THR A 563 1.09 -23.20 -21.60
N ASN A 564 1.13 -21.92 -21.29
CA ASN A 564 1.70 -21.41 -20.05
C ASN A 564 0.92 -21.98 -18.86
N VAL A 565 1.65 -22.37 -17.82
CA VAL A 565 1.11 -22.81 -16.54
C VAL A 565 1.40 -21.70 -15.55
N THR A 566 0.36 -21.19 -14.90
CA THR A 566 0.47 -20.14 -13.89
C THR A 566 -0.06 -20.67 -12.57
N ILE A 567 0.75 -20.59 -11.53
CA ILE A 567 0.39 -20.92 -10.16
C ILE A 567 0.44 -19.64 -9.34
N GLN A 568 -0.59 -19.42 -8.52
CA GLN A 568 -0.62 -18.33 -7.56
C GLN A 568 -0.51 -18.90 -6.15
N PHE A 569 0.67 -18.76 -5.56
CA PHE A 569 0.93 -19.07 -4.16
C PHE A 569 0.30 -17.99 -3.27
N LEU A 570 -0.46 -18.45 -2.28
CA LEU A 570 -1.26 -17.62 -1.37
C LEU A 570 -1.06 -18.10 0.07
N ASP A 571 -0.95 -17.14 0.97
CA ASP A 571 -0.95 -17.40 2.41
C ASP A 571 -2.39 -17.29 2.95
N SER A 572 -2.92 -18.41 3.45
CA SER A 572 -4.26 -18.43 4.05
C SER A 572 -4.38 -17.65 5.34
N TYR A 573 -3.30 -17.41 6.08
CA TYR A 573 -3.33 -16.60 7.29
C TYR A 573 -3.80 -15.15 7.02
N LYS A 574 -3.65 -14.67 5.77
CA LYS A 574 -4.09 -13.33 5.36
C LYS A 574 -5.60 -13.18 5.25
N PHE A 575 -6.34 -14.28 5.14
CA PHE A 575 -7.81 -14.28 5.09
C PHE A 575 -8.46 -15.20 6.13
N LEU A 576 -7.67 -16.00 6.84
CA LEU A 576 -8.02 -16.74 8.05
C LEU A 576 -7.03 -16.34 9.15
N ASN A 577 -7.27 -15.19 9.77
CA ASN A 577 -6.33 -14.51 10.68
C ASN A 577 -6.26 -15.13 12.09
N SER A 578 -6.03 -16.43 12.13
CA SER A 578 -5.89 -17.24 13.34
C SER A 578 -4.96 -18.42 13.03
N SER A 579 -4.29 -18.94 14.05
CA SER A 579 -3.47 -20.15 13.87
C SER A 579 -4.34 -21.36 13.46
N LEU A 580 -3.76 -22.33 12.75
CA LEU A 580 -4.46 -23.58 12.43
C LEU A 580 -5.09 -24.21 13.69
N SER A 581 -4.37 -24.27 14.81
CA SER A 581 -4.87 -24.81 16.09
C SER A 581 -6.15 -24.12 16.56
N GLU A 582 -6.20 -22.78 16.48
CA GLU A 582 -7.38 -22.02 16.87
C GLU A 582 -8.54 -22.26 15.89
N LEU A 583 -8.28 -22.26 14.58
CA LEU A 583 -9.28 -22.57 13.54
C LEU A 583 -9.87 -23.97 13.76
N PHE A 584 -9.04 -24.95 14.08
CA PHE A 584 -9.48 -26.30 14.44
C PHE A 584 -10.36 -26.31 15.71
N SER A 585 -9.97 -25.57 16.75
CA SER A 585 -10.74 -25.51 17.99
C SER A 585 -12.15 -24.95 17.80
N VAL A 586 -12.30 -23.95 16.92
CA VAL A 586 -13.60 -23.37 16.54
C VAL A 586 -14.44 -24.40 15.80
N LEU A 587 -13.85 -25.11 14.83
CA LEU A 587 -14.54 -26.17 14.07
C LEU A 587 -14.98 -27.34 14.97
N LYS A 588 -14.20 -27.66 16.02
CA LYS A 588 -14.53 -28.72 16.98
C LYS A 588 -15.72 -28.35 17.88
N LYS A 589 -15.79 -27.10 18.36
CA LYS A 589 -16.87 -26.62 19.27
C LYS A 589 -18.25 -26.60 18.63
N ASP A 590 -18.32 -26.43 17.32
CA ASP A 590 -19.57 -26.35 16.56
C ASP A 590 -20.34 -27.70 16.53
N ASN A 591 -19.81 -28.77 17.14
CA ASN A 591 -20.29 -30.17 17.18
C ASN A 591 -20.61 -30.79 15.80
N SER A 592 -20.41 -30.03 14.74
CA SER A 592 -20.42 -30.50 13.38
C SER A 592 -19.05 -31.09 13.10
N TYR A 593 -18.94 -32.40 13.02
CA TYR A 593 -17.74 -33.06 12.50
C TYR A 593 -17.57 -32.74 10.98
N LYS A 594 -17.29 -31.47 10.66
CA LYS A 594 -17.12 -30.86 9.32
C LYS A 594 -15.79 -31.24 8.65
N PHE A 595 -15.01 -32.13 9.23
CA PHE A 595 -13.88 -32.78 8.56
C PHE A 595 -14.35 -33.84 7.55
N SER A 596 -15.40 -33.54 6.77
CA SER A 596 -15.97 -34.45 5.77
C SER A 596 -14.90 -34.92 4.79
N LEU A 597 -14.02 -34.02 4.36
CA LEU A 597 -12.86 -34.33 3.54
C LEU A 597 -11.93 -35.36 4.18
N ILE A 598 -11.50 -35.14 5.43
CA ILE A 598 -10.60 -36.06 6.14
C ILE A 598 -11.28 -37.43 6.32
N LYS A 599 -12.57 -37.44 6.67
CA LYS A 599 -13.35 -38.68 6.82
C LYS A 599 -13.48 -39.48 5.52
N LEU A 600 -13.74 -38.78 4.42
CA LEU A 600 -13.91 -39.38 3.09
C LEU A 600 -12.57 -39.87 2.53
N SER A 601 -11.50 -39.11 2.73
CA SER A 601 -10.18 -39.40 2.17
C SER A 601 -9.37 -40.36 3.03
N PHE A 602 -9.60 -40.41 4.33
CA PHE A 602 -8.90 -41.33 5.23
C PHE A 602 -9.90 -42.19 6.02
N PRO A 603 -10.79 -42.94 5.35
CA PRO A 603 -11.84 -43.69 6.01
C PRO A 603 -11.27 -44.76 6.95
N TYR A 604 -10.02 -45.21 6.74
CA TYR A 604 -9.34 -46.14 7.64
C TYR A 604 -9.08 -45.55 9.03
N LEU A 605 -8.84 -44.23 9.14
CA LEU A 605 -8.76 -43.54 10.44
C LEU A 605 -10.10 -43.61 11.21
N PHE A 606 -11.20 -43.93 10.53
CA PHE A 606 -12.56 -43.92 11.07
C PHE A 606 -13.28 -45.28 11.03
N LYS A 607 -12.74 -46.34 10.41
CA LYS A 607 -13.53 -47.54 10.04
C LYS A 607 -12.92 -48.93 10.32
N TYR A 608 -11.62 -49.09 10.57
CA TYR A 608 -11.01 -50.43 10.76
C TYR A 608 -10.47 -50.69 12.18
N LYS A 609 -10.82 -51.86 12.73
CA LYS A 609 -10.54 -52.34 14.10
C LYS A 609 -9.12 -52.89 14.34
N THR A 610 -8.26 -53.00 13.32
CA THR A 610 -6.97 -53.71 13.43
C THR A 610 -5.81 -52.87 13.97
N PHE A 611 -5.97 -51.54 14.04
CA PHE A 611 -5.14 -50.60 14.80
C PHE A 611 -6.13 -49.79 15.62
N SER A 612 -6.45 -50.12 16.88
CA SER A 612 -7.54 -49.45 17.63
C SER A 612 -7.52 -47.92 17.51
N PRO A 613 -8.50 -47.28 16.81
CA PRO A 613 -8.68 -45.85 16.82
C PRO A 613 -10.09 -45.52 17.32
N THR A 614 -10.20 -45.16 18.59
CA THR A 614 -11.36 -44.46 19.15
C THR A 614 -11.39 -43.03 18.59
N VAL A 615 -12.46 -42.27 18.88
CA VAL A 615 -12.53 -40.81 18.67
C VAL A 615 -11.26 -40.08 19.17
N GLU A 616 -10.57 -40.69 20.13
CA GLU A 616 -9.32 -40.23 20.73
C GLU A 616 -8.13 -40.18 19.74
N ASN A 617 -8.01 -41.08 18.75
CA ASN A 617 -6.87 -41.05 17.81
C ASN A 617 -6.95 -39.87 16.83
N VAL A 618 -8.15 -39.58 16.33
CA VAL A 618 -8.37 -38.42 15.47
C VAL A 618 -8.19 -37.14 16.27
N ASP A 619 -8.67 -37.12 17.52
CA ASP A 619 -8.41 -36.01 18.43
C ASP A 619 -6.92 -35.86 18.77
N MET A 620 -6.14 -36.95 18.85
CA MET A 620 -4.67 -36.90 18.99
C MET A 620 -4.00 -36.29 17.76
N LEU A 621 -4.38 -36.71 16.54
CA LEU A 621 -3.81 -36.19 15.29
C LEU A 621 -4.15 -34.71 15.04
N LEU A 622 -5.31 -34.25 15.50
CA LEU A 622 -5.78 -32.88 15.30
C LEU A 622 -5.29 -31.91 16.38
N GLN A 623 -4.59 -32.39 17.41
CA GLN A 623 -4.05 -31.55 18.47
C GLN A 623 -2.69 -30.98 18.10
N LYS A 624 -2.47 -29.72 18.50
CA LYS A 624 -1.15 -29.09 18.40
C LYS A 624 -0.20 -29.75 19.39
N ILE A 625 0.93 -30.26 18.88
CA ILE A 625 2.03 -30.78 19.68
C ILE A 625 3.20 -29.79 19.67
N SER A 626 4.02 -29.80 20.73
CA SER A 626 5.27 -29.02 20.77
C SER A 626 6.30 -29.63 19.83
N PHE A 627 7.12 -28.80 19.17
CA PHE A 627 8.11 -29.24 18.19
C PHE A 627 9.52 -28.74 18.56
N PRO A 628 10.57 -29.59 18.58
CA PRO A 628 11.90 -29.23 19.07
C PRO A 628 12.81 -28.67 17.97
N TYR A 629 12.56 -27.42 17.55
CA TYR A 629 13.19 -26.80 16.38
C TYR A 629 14.74 -26.83 16.37
N GLN A 630 15.39 -26.71 17.54
CA GLN A 630 16.87 -26.69 17.62
C GLN A 630 17.54 -28.06 17.66
N ALA A 631 16.84 -29.09 18.17
CA ALA A 631 17.41 -30.42 18.33
C ALA A 631 17.37 -31.24 17.04
N LEU A 632 16.47 -30.88 16.11
CA LEU A 632 16.31 -31.56 14.83
C LEU A 632 17.31 -31.00 13.80
N LYS A 633 18.55 -31.50 13.89
CA LYS A 633 19.64 -31.10 13.01
C LYS A 633 19.94 -32.11 11.92
N GLY A 634 19.82 -31.70 10.67
CA GLY A 634 20.08 -32.53 9.49
C GLY A 634 18.89 -33.39 9.05
N SER A 635 18.95 -33.92 7.83
CA SER A 635 17.83 -34.62 7.19
C SER A 635 17.45 -35.96 7.82
N TYR A 636 18.35 -36.60 8.57
CA TYR A 636 18.12 -37.91 9.18
C TYR A 636 17.13 -37.87 10.36
N VAL A 637 16.88 -36.69 10.94
CA VAL A 637 16.01 -36.54 12.12
C VAL A 637 14.52 -36.77 11.83
N LEU A 638 14.13 -36.77 10.56
CA LEU A 638 12.77 -37.05 10.11
C LEU A 638 12.60 -38.50 9.62
N GLN A 639 13.64 -39.32 9.76
CA GLN A 639 13.56 -40.74 9.41
C GLN A 639 12.88 -41.55 10.53
N PRO A 640 12.11 -42.60 10.18
CA PRO A 640 11.47 -43.46 11.18
C PRO A 640 12.48 -44.09 12.13
N GLY A 641 12.16 -44.09 13.42
CA GLY A 641 13.02 -44.65 14.47
C GLY A 641 14.02 -43.67 15.06
N TYR A 642 14.04 -42.40 14.64
CA TYR A 642 14.78 -41.36 15.33
C TYR A 642 14.25 -41.18 16.78
N PRO A 643 15.12 -41.18 17.80
CA PRO A 643 14.68 -41.09 19.18
C PRO A 643 14.04 -39.74 19.48
N ILE A 644 13.01 -39.75 20.33
CA ILE A 644 12.35 -38.52 20.81
C ILE A 644 13.38 -37.70 21.60
N PRO A 645 13.64 -36.42 21.24
CA PRO A 645 14.58 -35.58 21.99
C PRO A 645 14.18 -35.44 23.46
N ASN A 646 15.14 -35.13 24.33
CA ASN A 646 14.86 -34.85 25.75
C ASN A 646 13.95 -33.60 25.89
N ARG A 647 13.27 -33.45 27.02
CA ARG A 647 12.35 -32.33 27.28
C ARG A 647 13.01 -30.96 27.09
N GLU A 648 14.25 -30.82 27.54
CA GLU A 648 15.04 -29.57 27.44
C GLU A 648 15.23 -29.11 25.99
N SER A 649 15.24 -30.03 25.03
CA SER A 649 15.35 -29.73 23.60
C SER A 649 14.13 -29.02 23.00
N PHE A 650 13.02 -28.96 23.72
CA PHE A 650 11.77 -28.34 23.26
C PHE A 650 11.62 -26.88 23.75
N ALA A 651 12.64 -26.32 24.39
CA ALA A 651 12.64 -24.93 24.83
C ALA A 651 12.44 -23.96 23.65
N ASN A 652 11.62 -22.93 23.85
CA ASN A 652 11.48 -21.83 22.91
C ASN A 652 12.71 -20.94 23.00
N ASP A 653 13.37 -20.74 21.87
CA ASP A 653 14.63 -20.01 21.76
C ASP A 653 14.47 -18.49 21.65
N LEU A 654 13.26 -18.01 21.40
CA LEU A 654 12.96 -16.58 21.35
C LEU A 654 12.72 -15.97 22.74
N ASP A 655 12.12 -16.73 23.65
CA ASP A 655 11.74 -16.25 24.99
C ASP A 655 12.28 -17.12 26.15
N GLY A 656 12.96 -18.23 25.84
CA GLY A 656 13.54 -19.15 26.83
C GLY A 656 12.52 -20.03 27.56
N THR A 657 11.25 -20.02 27.15
CA THR A 657 10.19 -20.79 27.82
C THR A 657 10.36 -22.28 27.59
N GLN A 658 10.25 -23.07 28.67
CA GLN A 658 10.31 -24.53 28.63
C GLN A 658 8.93 -25.11 28.41
N VAL A 659 8.84 -26.25 27.71
CA VAL A 659 7.59 -27.01 27.64
C VAL A 659 7.24 -27.59 29.01
N SER A 660 5.94 -27.62 29.32
CA SER A 660 5.43 -28.29 30.52
C SER A 660 5.61 -29.82 30.43
N ASP A 661 5.61 -30.50 31.58
CA ASP A 661 5.65 -31.96 31.63
C ASP A 661 4.47 -32.59 30.89
N GLU A 662 3.28 -32.00 31.00
CA GLU A 662 2.08 -32.42 30.29
C GLU A 662 2.24 -32.33 28.77
N GLN A 663 2.81 -31.23 28.26
CA GLN A 663 3.07 -31.06 26.83
C GLN A 663 4.11 -32.05 26.32
N TYR A 664 5.17 -32.31 27.08
CA TYR A 664 6.21 -33.26 26.69
C TYR A 664 5.71 -34.71 26.72
N GLN A 665 4.99 -35.09 27.78
CA GLN A 665 4.32 -36.39 27.86
C GLN A 665 3.37 -36.57 26.67
N ARG A 666 2.66 -35.52 26.27
CA ARG A 666 1.76 -35.56 25.12
C ARG A 666 2.49 -35.86 23.80
N VAL A 667 3.66 -35.27 23.58
CA VAL A 667 4.51 -35.57 22.41
C VAL A 667 4.88 -37.05 22.41
N GLN A 668 5.29 -37.59 23.56
CA GLN A 668 5.64 -39.01 23.69
C GLN A 668 4.46 -39.94 23.42
N GLU A 669 3.27 -39.62 23.94
CA GLU A 669 2.04 -40.38 23.68
C GLU A 669 1.72 -40.43 22.19
N VAL A 670 1.75 -39.29 21.49
CA VAL A 670 1.42 -39.24 20.06
C VAL A 670 2.44 -40.02 19.23
N ILE A 671 3.75 -39.84 19.46
CA ILE A 671 4.80 -40.52 18.70
C ILE A 671 4.84 -42.03 18.98
N ASN A 672 4.58 -42.46 20.21
CA ASN A 672 4.56 -43.90 20.53
C ASN A 672 3.31 -44.61 19.98
N HIS A 673 2.25 -43.84 19.71
CA HIS A 673 0.97 -44.37 19.25
C HIS A 673 0.87 -44.51 17.72
N PHE A 674 1.54 -43.65 16.96
CA PHE A 674 1.55 -43.63 15.47
C PHE A 674 2.91 -44.04 14.90
#